data_AF-J7TU43-F1
#
_entry.id   AF-J7TU43-F1
#
_cell.length_a   1.000
_cell.length_b   1.000
_cell.length_c   1.000
_cell.angle_alpha   90.00
_cell.angle_beta   90.00
_cell.angle_gamma   90.00
#
_symmetry.space_group_name_H-M   'P 1'
#
loop_
_entity.id
_entity.type
_entity.pdbx_description
1 polymer ?
#
loop_
_entity_poly.entity_id
_entity_poly.type
_entity_poly.pdbx_seq_one_letter_code
_entity_poly.pdbx_strand_id
1 'polypeptide(L)'
;MLESYQVEHNSQNIYFRSIVGAAEAGSRLRLGIRIRTFEPIHQVLVRLWQDQTGERLIPLETKDGQNEQKFYTAWFELPDYGCLVWYYFIITAESGTYFYGNNPEMLGGVGTLSTEAPESYQITIYNKGARTPDWFKNAVMYQIFPDRFARSGDTIVRKKGAVIRADWTDDPMYLKDPDTKEIIAYDFFGGNLRGVMEKLDYLKSLGISCIYFNPVFESESNHHYDTGDYHKIDPVLGDIEDFRALVTAAEERGIRIILDGVFSHTGSNSIYFNRQHRYSSLGAYQSKESPYYSWYHFRNYPNEYDCWWDFDTLPNVNETDPAYMDFVITGKDSVLHHWMNEGIAGWRLDVIDELPPTFSKTFFAELKKRNPDAVMIGEVWEDASNKVAYGTPREYLSGSEMDSAMNYPLRTMMLDFLTGAVDGRQTARRLASQIENYPKENLYAMMNLIGSHDVQRAITVLAGVPYYEGMPAIEQSRVRMTPEQFDLGSRRLLMATLWQMTYPGVPSVYYGDEIGMQGFKDPFNRRPYDWVHGNKEIRSWFERFIAIRNENDALRTGDILPLYGAGDVIAYARNIRSGYDVFNQEKEDGVFIAAFNRNLTETQTIDVEVSDFACGVFEDAFKPSRTYEVERGRLRIKIPPLFGLLLRQREEPQRYERKAGVLLHPTSLPSKYGVGDFGKEAYRFLDFLAEAGQKIWQILPLSPVGHGYSPYQSISAFAGNIMMIDPEDLAARGWLTEKDLFLPYEANTAFIDFERVKQFKKELLEKAFRVFRKTSAQDQAFQEFCAKEAYWLDDYALFHAAKKEYARKPWTEWPDEIKHRDPAALKALAERQRDEVELDRFKQYIFHLQWNRLHDYAKKKGIEVLGDMPIFIAQDSADAWANQHLFDLNEDGTPRTVAGVPPDYFAANGQLWGNPQYNWDAMKAENYAWWKNRFRKLHEQVDILRIDHFRAFESYWSVDGKATTAINGRWLKGPGKPFFDEIERELGEMNIVAEDLGIITSEVERLRADCGFPGMKIVHFMLEPNESGRVGFVTPENSIIYTGTHDNNTTVGWFTHDIDEVLRETLANMTGTTSDRPKTICKRLIKAAYASRARMAIIPMQDLLALDERARMNTPGTVGINWRWSLKKDYLLELDPKKLKALCVRYHR
;
A
#
# COMPACT_ATOMS: atom_id res chain seq x y z
N MET A 1 -38.50 -13.03 -10.12
CA MET A 1 -37.60 -14.07 -9.60
C MET A 1 -36.21 -13.47 -9.70
N LEU A 2 -35.51 -13.38 -8.58
CA LEU A 2 -34.17 -12.80 -8.55
C LEU A 2 -33.18 -13.73 -9.26
N GLU A 3 -32.43 -13.17 -10.20
CA GLU A 3 -31.38 -13.88 -10.93
C GLU A 3 -29.99 -13.60 -10.35
N SER A 4 -29.05 -14.54 -10.52
CA SER A 4 -27.72 -14.47 -9.90
C SER A 4 -26.94 -13.21 -10.27
N TYR A 5 -27.08 -12.67 -11.48
CA TYR A 5 -26.39 -11.43 -11.90
C TYR A 5 -26.96 -10.17 -11.23
N GLN A 6 -28.14 -10.27 -10.60
CA GLN A 6 -28.80 -9.17 -9.91
C GLN A 6 -28.31 -9.02 -8.48
N VAL A 7 -27.64 -10.02 -7.89
CA VAL A 7 -27.23 -9.99 -6.48
C VAL A 7 -25.73 -10.19 -6.37
N GLU A 8 -25.05 -9.31 -5.62
CA GLU A 8 -23.60 -9.33 -5.51
C GLU A 8 -23.16 -9.01 -4.07
N HIS A 9 -22.37 -9.92 -3.49
CA HIS A 9 -21.49 -9.66 -2.36
C HIS A 9 -20.14 -10.29 -2.68
N ASN A 10 -19.05 -9.58 -2.36
CA ASN A 10 -17.70 -10.07 -2.53
C ASN A 10 -16.92 -9.89 -1.22
N SER A 11 -16.66 -10.99 -0.50
CA SER A 11 -16.00 -10.94 0.81
C SER A 11 -14.53 -10.46 0.74
N GLN A 12 -13.93 -10.48 -0.45
CA GLN A 12 -12.55 -10.04 -0.70
C GLN A 12 -12.49 -8.60 -1.23
N ASN A 13 -13.62 -7.88 -1.21
CA ASN A 13 -13.71 -6.49 -1.64
C ASN A 13 -14.21 -5.61 -0.50
N ILE A 14 -13.42 -4.58 -0.18
CA ILE A 14 -13.69 -3.68 0.95
C ILE A 14 -15.02 -2.93 0.82
N TYR A 15 -15.54 -2.80 -0.41
CA TYR A 15 -16.86 -2.26 -0.69
C TYR A 15 -18.00 -3.06 -0.05
N PHE A 16 -17.84 -4.39 0.06
CA PHE A 16 -18.86 -5.26 0.63
C PHE A 16 -18.53 -5.72 2.05
N ARG A 17 -17.26 -5.70 2.46
CA ARG A 17 -16.77 -6.13 3.78
C ARG A 17 -15.71 -5.15 4.29
N SER A 18 -16.01 -4.36 5.34
CA SER A 18 -15.09 -3.28 5.76
C SER A 18 -13.73 -3.79 6.25
N ILE A 19 -13.63 -5.01 6.78
CA ILE A 19 -12.36 -5.66 7.12
C ILE A 19 -12.17 -6.84 6.18
N VAL A 20 -11.35 -6.66 5.14
CA VAL A 20 -11.01 -7.75 4.22
C VAL A 20 -10.02 -8.68 4.92
N GLY A 21 -10.45 -9.92 5.12
CA GLY A 21 -9.71 -10.97 5.81
C GLY A 21 -10.05 -11.10 7.31
N ALA A 22 -9.15 -11.76 8.05
CA ALA A 22 -9.29 -12.00 9.48
C ALA A 22 -9.34 -10.69 10.29
N ALA A 23 -10.13 -10.67 11.37
CA ALA A 23 -10.42 -9.49 12.17
C ALA A 23 -9.90 -9.62 13.60
N GLU A 24 -9.45 -8.51 14.18
CA GLU A 24 -9.08 -8.48 15.61
C GLU A 24 -10.34 -8.56 16.49
N ALA A 25 -10.27 -9.27 17.60
CA ALA A 25 -11.35 -9.37 18.58
C ALA A 25 -11.81 -7.98 19.07
N GLY A 26 -13.14 -7.80 19.14
CA GLY A 26 -13.79 -6.55 19.55
C GLY A 26 -13.77 -5.45 18.49
N SER A 27 -13.37 -5.75 17.25
CA SER A 27 -13.48 -4.82 16.13
C SER A 27 -14.90 -4.75 15.59
N ARG A 28 -15.19 -3.66 14.86
CA ARG A 28 -16.50 -3.40 14.28
C ARG A 28 -16.47 -3.74 12.78
N LEU A 29 -17.38 -4.59 12.32
CA LEU A 29 -17.46 -5.04 10.93
C LEU A 29 -18.73 -4.53 10.25
N ARG A 30 -18.57 -4.05 9.01
CA ARG A 30 -19.67 -3.77 8.09
C ARG A 30 -19.73 -4.85 7.04
N LEU A 31 -20.92 -5.41 6.85
CA LEU A 31 -21.25 -6.24 5.70
C LEU A 31 -22.28 -5.53 4.83
N GLY A 32 -22.20 -5.74 3.52
CA GLY A 32 -23.20 -5.24 2.60
C GLY A 32 -23.36 -6.10 1.35
N ILE A 33 -24.50 -5.96 0.70
CA ILE A 33 -24.89 -6.72 -0.49
C ILE A 33 -25.60 -5.77 -1.46
N ARG A 34 -25.27 -5.91 -2.75
CA ARG A 34 -25.85 -5.11 -3.83
C ARG A 34 -26.94 -5.94 -4.53
N ILE A 35 -28.09 -5.32 -4.78
CA ILE A 35 -29.22 -5.93 -5.46
C ILE A 35 -29.67 -5.00 -6.61
N ARG A 36 -29.76 -5.52 -7.83
CA ARG A 36 -30.12 -4.83 -9.07
C ARG A 36 -31.46 -5.36 -9.62
N THR A 37 -32.57 -4.83 -9.14
CA THR A 37 -33.92 -5.23 -9.56
C THR A 37 -34.95 -4.12 -9.36
N PHE A 38 -35.98 -4.12 -10.20
CA PHE A 38 -37.21 -3.35 -9.97
C PHE A 38 -38.20 -4.06 -9.05
N GLU A 39 -37.98 -5.36 -8.79
CA GLU A 39 -38.81 -6.14 -7.89
C GLU A 39 -38.76 -5.56 -6.46
N PRO A 40 -39.91 -5.40 -5.78
CA PRO A 40 -39.93 -4.99 -4.38
C PRO A 40 -39.15 -5.98 -3.49
N ILE A 41 -38.14 -5.47 -2.80
CA ILE A 41 -37.43 -6.18 -1.74
C ILE A 41 -38.09 -5.81 -0.41
N HIS A 42 -38.66 -6.79 0.29
CA HIS A 42 -39.31 -6.60 1.58
C HIS A 42 -38.31 -6.56 2.73
N GLN A 43 -37.29 -7.40 2.69
CA GLN A 43 -36.29 -7.50 3.75
C GLN A 43 -34.97 -8.06 3.23
N VAL A 44 -33.86 -7.57 3.76
CA VAL A 44 -32.54 -8.19 3.64
C VAL A 44 -31.99 -8.41 5.04
N LEU A 45 -31.63 -9.65 5.37
CA LEU A 45 -31.01 -10.02 6.63
C LEU A 45 -29.62 -10.59 6.37
N VAL A 46 -28.71 -10.44 7.33
CA VAL A 46 -27.52 -11.29 7.44
C VAL A 46 -27.70 -12.23 8.63
N ARG A 47 -27.47 -13.52 8.41
CA ARG A 47 -27.35 -14.50 9.48
C ARG A 47 -25.88 -14.58 9.86
N LEU A 48 -25.58 -14.27 11.11
CA LEU A 48 -24.27 -14.47 11.72
C LEU A 48 -24.37 -15.61 12.72
N TRP A 49 -23.45 -16.56 12.71
CA TRP A 49 -23.49 -17.67 13.65
C TRP A 49 -22.10 -18.17 14.03
N GLN A 50 -22.01 -18.74 15.23
CA GLN A 50 -20.82 -19.38 15.75
C GLN A 50 -21.19 -20.79 16.19
N ASP A 51 -20.35 -21.77 15.84
CA ASP A 51 -20.47 -23.15 16.29
C ASP A 51 -20.65 -23.23 17.81
N GLN A 52 -21.58 -24.06 18.27
CA GLN A 52 -21.88 -24.30 19.69
C GLN A 52 -22.35 -23.08 20.52
N THR A 53 -22.43 -21.88 19.93
CA THR A 53 -22.82 -20.64 20.64
C THR A 53 -24.18 -20.12 20.19
N GLY A 54 -24.51 -20.25 18.89
CA GLY A 54 -25.81 -19.88 18.33
C GLY A 54 -25.72 -18.86 17.19
N GLU A 55 -26.88 -18.33 16.80
CA GLU A 55 -27.02 -17.44 15.64
C GLU A 55 -27.72 -16.10 15.97
N ARG A 56 -27.52 -15.12 15.10
CA ARG A 56 -28.19 -13.81 15.12
C ARG A 56 -28.60 -13.45 13.69
N LEU A 57 -29.83 -12.95 13.54
CA LEU A 57 -30.32 -12.36 12.29
C LEU A 57 -30.32 -10.84 12.43
N ILE A 58 -29.55 -10.16 11.58
CA ILE A 58 -29.42 -8.70 11.61
C ILE A 58 -30.04 -8.12 10.34
N PRO A 59 -31.01 -7.20 10.42
CA PRO A 59 -31.54 -6.53 9.25
C PRO A 59 -30.52 -5.57 8.65
N LEU A 60 -30.40 -5.60 7.32
CA LEU A 60 -29.62 -4.63 6.56
C LEU A 60 -30.52 -3.50 6.08
N GLU A 61 -29.97 -2.29 6.11
CA GLU A 61 -30.66 -1.07 5.68
C GLU A 61 -30.06 -0.57 4.36
N THR A 62 -30.87 0.12 3.56
CA THR A 62 -30.41 0.82 2.36
C THR A 62 -30.82 2.29 2.43
N LYS A 63 -29.92 3.17 2.00
CA LYS A 63 -30.19 4.61 1.84
C LYS A 63 -30.54 4.97 0.39
N ASP A 64 -30.48 3.99 -0.52
CA ASP A 64 -30.74 4.21 -1.93
C ASP A 64 -32.24 4.41 -2.18
N GLY A 65 -32.56 5.33 -3.11
CA GLY A 65 -33.93 5.65 -3.49
C GLY A 65 -34.64 4.55 -4.30
N GLN A 66 -35.68 4.92 -5.05
CA GLN A 66 -36.36 4.00 -5.98
C GLN A 66 -35.57 3.79 -7.29
N ASN A 67 -34.28 3.48 -7.15
CA ASN A 67 -33.42 3.12 -8.27
C ASN A 67 -33.44 1.59 -8.47
N GLU A 68 -33.10 1.15 -9.68
CA GLU A 68 -32.98 -0.28 -10.03
C GLU A 68 -31.89 -0.97 -9.20
N GLN A 69 -30.87 -0.24 -8.76
CA GLN A 69 -29.80 -0.75 -7.92
C GLN A 69 -29.90 -0.21 -6.50
N LYS A 70 -29.86 -1.12 -5.51
CA LYS A 70 -29.83 -0.82 -4.08
C LYS A 70 -28.69 -1.56 -3.41
N PHE A 71 -28.02 -0.90 -2.49
CA PHE A 71 -27.00 -1.46 -1.63
C PHE A 71 -27.51 -1.50 -0.19
N TYR A 72 -27.58 -2.71 0.35
CA TYR A 72 -28.01 -2.98 1.71
C TYR A 72 -26.78 -3.21 2.58
N THR A 73 -26.75 -2.66 3.78
CA THR A 73 -25.60 -2.81 4.68
C THR A 73 -26.01 -2.73 6.16
N ALA A 74 -25.19 -3.34 7.02
CA ALA A 74 -25.33 -3.26 8.47
C ALA A 74 -23.94 -3.29 9.13
N TRP A 75 -23.86 -2.62 10.28
CA TRP A 75 -22.70 -2.65 11.18
C TRP A 75 -22.99 -3.55 12.38
N PHE A 76 -22.00 -4.32 12.81
CA PHE A 76 -22.11 -5.13 14.02
C PHE A 76 -20.75 -5.27 14.72
N GLU A 77 -20.81 -5.46 16.03
CA GLU A 77 -19.63 -5.69 16.87
C GLU A 77 -19.24 -7.16 16.81
N LEU A 78 -17.97 -7.44 16.57
CA LEU A 78 -17.42 -8.79 16.62
C LEU A 78 -17.16 -9.20 18.09
N PRO A 79 -17.21 -10.51 18.39
CA PRO A 79 -16.75 -11.06 19.67
C PRO A 79 -15.43 -10.46 20.16
N ASP A 80 -15.33 -10.24 21.47
CA ASP A 80 -14.15 -9.69 22.16
C ASP A 80 -13.08 -10.75 22.50
N TYR A 81 -13.27 -11.96 22.00
CA TYR A 81 -12.34 -13.09 22.05
C TYR A 81 -12.15 -13.69 20.65
N GLY A 82 -11.04 -14.38 20.43
CA GLY A 82 -10.76 -15.08 19.18
C GLY A 82 -11.66 -16.31 19.01
N CYS A 83 -12.29 -16.41 17.84
CA CYS A 83 -13.18 -17.51 17.45
C CYS A 83 -13.44 -17.50 15.92
N LEU A 84 -14.34 -18.37 15.45
CA LEU A 84 -14.85 -18.36 14.08
C LEU A 84 -16.29 -17.88 14.04
N VAL A 85 -16.58 -16.95 13.12
CA VAL A 85 -17.93 -16.48 12.84
C VAL A 85 -18.25 -16.72 11.37
N TRP A 86 -19.45 -17.26 11.14
CA TRP A 86 -19.95 -17.61 9.82
C TRP A 86 -21.08 -16.68 9.40
N TYR A 87 -21.20 -16.37 8.10
CA TYR A 87 -22.34 -15.58 7.61
C TYR A 87 -22.84 -15.90 6.20
N TYR A 88 -24.12 -15.61 5.97
CA TYR A 88 -24.73 -15.47 4.64
C TYR A 88 -25.93 -14.50 4.71
N PHE A 89 -26.42 -14.08 3.54
CA PHE A 89 -27.55 -13.15 3.43
C PHE A 89 -28.86 -13.88 3.12
N ILE A 90 -29.97 -13.36 3.64
CA ILE A 90 -31.33 -13.80 3.36
C ILE A 90 -32.06 -12.61 2.75
N ILE A 91 -32.64 -12.81 1.56
CA ILE A 91 -33.31 -11.76 0.78
C ILE A 91 -34.76 -12.19 0.59
N THR A 92 -35.68 -11.43 1.17
CA THR A 92 -37.12 -11.63 0.97
C THR A 92 -37.61 -10.62 -0.05
N ALA A 93 -37.98 -11.10 -1.23
CA ALA A 93 -38.54 -10.32 -2.33
C ALA A 93 -39.98 -10.75 -2.61
N GLU A 94 -40.71 -10.00 -3.46
CA GLU A 94 -42.09 -10.31 -3.82
C GLU A 94 -42.24 -11.72 -4.43
N SER A 95 -41.23 -12.18 -5.19
CA SER A 95 -41.22 -13.49 -5.83
C SER A 95 -40.78 -14.65 -4.93
N GLY A 96 -40.28 -14.40 -3.73
CA GLY A 96 -39.85 -15.45 -2.80
C GLY A 96 -38.70 -15.07 -1.87
N THR A 97 -38.23 -16.05 -1.09
CA THR A 97 -37.04 -15.93 -0.25
C THR A 97 -35.85 -16.56 -0.96
N TYR A 98 -34.75 -15.81 -1.02
CA TYR A 98 -33.49 -16.22 -1.60
C TYR A 98 -32.40 -16.10 -0.56
N PHE A 99 -31.33 -16.85 -0.75
CA PHE A 99 -30.15 -16.82 0.09
C PHE A 99 -28.93 -16.50 -0.77
N TYR A 100 -27.99 -15.73 -0.22
CA TYR A 100 -26.74 -15.42 -0.88
C TYR A 100 -25.58 -15.73 0.06
N GLY A 101 -24.78 -16.73 -0.29
CA GLY A 101 -23.69 -17.22 0.56
C GLY A 101 -22.38 -17.31 -0.19
N ASN A 102 -21.45 -18.03 0.41
CA ASN A 102 -20.17 -18.36 -0.19
C ASN A 102 -20.39 -19.19 -1.46
N ASN A 103 -19.39 -19.19 -2.35
CA ASN A 103 -19.47 -20.02 -3.54
C ASN A 103 -19.34 -21.51 -3.19
N PRO A 104 -19.77 -22.43 -4.08
CA PRO A 104 -19.71 -23.88 -3.85
C PRO A 104 -18.30 -24.43 -3.58
N GLU A 105 -17.25 -23.69 -3.93
CA GLU A 105 -15.85 -24.07 -3.67
C GLU A 105 -15.36 -23.60 -2.29
N MET A 106 -16.18 -22.82 -1.58
CA MET A 106 -15.91 -22.26 -0.26
C MET A 106 -14.68 -21.34 -0.18
N LEU A 107 -14.30 -20.71 -1.29
CA LEU A 107 -13.07 -19.89 -1.38
C LEU A 107 -13.27 -18.40 -1.04
N GLY A 108 -14.44 -18.00 -0.56
CA GLY A 108 -14.77 -16.59 -0.36
C GLY A 108 -14.81 -15.82 -1.68
N GLY A 109 -14.71 -14.50 -1.65
CA GLY A 109 -14.84 -13.66 -2.83
C GLY A 109 -16.31 -13.50 -3.23
N VAL A 110 -16.61 -13.54 -4.53
CA VAL A 110 -17.98 -13.43 -5.05
C VAL A 110 -18.79 -14.68 -4.71
N GLY A 111 -20.00 -14.46 -4.19
CA GLY A 111 -20.90 -15.52 -3.75
C GLY A 111 -21.82 -16.10 -4.81
N THR A 112 -22.81 -16.85 -4.32
CA THR A 112 -23.84 -17.46 -5.17
C THR A 112 -25.22 -17.29 -4.55
N LEU A 113 -26.20 -16.96 -5.41
CA LEU A 113 -27.61 -16.89 -5.07
C LEU A 113 -28.23 -18.30 -5.11
N SER A 114 -29.04 -18.65 -4.11
CA SER A 114 -29.73 -19.94 -3.98
C SER A 114 -31.14 -19.75 -3.43
N THR A 115 -32.02 -20.73 -3.64
CA THR A 115 -33.34 -20.83 -2.99
C THR A 115 -33.29 -21.60 -1.67
N GLU A 116 -32.16 -22.22 -1.35
CA GLU A 116 -31.89 -22.95 -0.12
C GLU A 116 -30.69 -22.34 0.63
N ALA A 117 -30.52 -22.70 1.90
CA ALA A 117 -29.41 -22.21 2.71
C ALA A 117 -28.05 -22.55 2.06
N PRO A 118 -27.21 -21.55 1.76
CA PRO A 118 -25.94 -21.74 1.05
C PRO A 118 -24.81 -22.01 2.03
N GLU A 119 -23.65 -22.36 1.49
CA GLU A 119 -22.41 -22.35 2.26
C GLU A 119 -22.14 -20.95 2.84
N SER A 120 -21.59 -20.91 4.06
CA SER A 120 -21.33 -19.66 4.77
C SER A 120 -19.95 -19.10 4.42
N TYR A 121 -19.83 -17.78 4.44
CA TYR A 121 -18.54 -17.10 4.49
C TYR A 121 -17.95 -17.20 5.89
N GLN A 122 -16.62 -17.17 5.96
CA GLN A 122 -15.87 -17.21 7.20
C GLN A 122 -15.35 -15.83 7.61
N ILE A 123 -15.36 -15.59 8.92
CA ILE A 123 -14.64 -14.52 9.58
C ILE A 123 -13.80 -15.15 10.69
N THR A 124 -12.49 -15.24 10.45
CA THR A 124 -11.53 -15.63 11.49
C THR A 124 -11.31 -14.44 12.42
N ILE A 125 -11.63 -14.60 13.69
CA ILE A 125 -11.39 -13.59 14.74
C ILE A 125 -10.19 -14.05 15.55
N TYR A 126 -9.17 -13.18 15.64
CA TYR A 126 -7.98 -13.44 16.44
C TYR A 126 -7.94 -12.57 17.69
N ASN A 127 -7.38 -13.10 18.77
CA ASN A 127 -7.21 -12.40 20.04
C ASN A 127 -6.48 -11.06 19.85
N LYS A 128 -6.98 -10.03 20.53
CA LYS A 128 -6.36 -8.70 20.52
C LYS A 128 -4.90 -8.76 20.94
N GLY A 129 -4.02 -8.21 20.12
CA GLY A 129 -2.58 -8.22 20.37
C GLY A 129 -1.89 -9.58 20.23
N ALA A 130 -2.54 -10.60 19.66
CA ALA A 130 -1.87 -11.85 19.29
C ALA A 130 -0.69 -11.56 18.33
N ARG A 131 0.43 -12.25 18.55
CA ARG A 131 1.67 -12.09 17.77
C ARG A 131 2.35 -13.42 17.55
N THR A 132 2.99 -13.57 16.40
CA THR A 132 3.92 -14.67 16.14
C THR A 132 5.37 -14.17 16.24
N PRO A 133 6.36 -15.07 16.46
CA PRO A 133 7.75 -14.64 16.64
C PRO A 133 8.33 -13.92 15.42
N ASP A 134 8.87 -12.71 15.62
CA ASP A 134 9.37 -11.86 14.52
C ASP A 134 10.58 -12.47 13.80
N TRP A 135 11.48 -13.13 14.54
CA TRP A 135 12.62 -13.83 13.94
C TRP A 135 12.16 -14.94 12.98
N PHE A 136 11.04 -15.59 13.27
CA PHE A 136 10.54 -16.71 12.50
C PHE A 136 9.97 -16.24 11.17
N LYS A 137 9.16 -15.16 11.18
CA LYS A 137 8.64 -14.49 9.97
C LYS A 137 9.76 -14.08 8.98
N ASN A 138 10.98 -13.85 9.48
CA ASN A 138 12.15 -13.45 8.69
C ASN A 138 13.06 -14.63 8.31
N ALA A 139 12.75 -15.86 8.73
CA ALA A 139 13.63 -17.00 8.57
C ALA A 139 13.49 -17.67 7.21
N VAL A 140 14.51 -18.47 6.88
CA VAL A 140 14.43 -19.58 5.92
C VAL A 140 14.76 -20.85 6.70
N MET A 141 13.79 -21.77 6.70
CA MET A 141 13.85 -23.03 7.41
C MET A 141 14.44 -24.13 6.52
N TYR A 142 15.20 -25.03 7.13
CA TYR A 142 15.71 -26.23 6.52
C TYR A 142 15.31 -27.46 7.36
N GLN A 143 14.50 -28.35 6.79
CA GLN A 143 14.04 -29.57 7.45
C GLN A 143 15.07 -30.69 7.25
N ILE A 144 15.53 -31.27 8.37
CA ILE A 144 16.53 -32.35 8.39
C ILE A 144 15.90 -33.63 8.95
N PHE A 145 16.05 -34.72 8.20
CA PHE A 145 15.89 -36.07 8.72
C PHE A 145 17.27 -36.58 9.20
N PRO A 146 17.52 -36.67 10.53
CA PRO A 146 18.88 -36.78 11.08
C PRO A 146 19.72 -37.94 10.53
N ASP A 147 19.17 -39.17 10.52
CA ASP A 147 19.89 -40.38 10.06
C ASP A 147 20.35 -40.31 8.59
N ARG A 148 19.79 -39.38 7.81
CA ARG A 148 19.94 -39.33 6.34
C ARG A 148 20.68 -38.10 5.85
N PHE A 149 20.99 -37.14 6.70
CA PHE A 149 21.58 -35.88 6.25
C PHE A 149 23.10 -35.94 6.16
N ALA A 150 23.79 -36.22 7.27
CA ALA A 150 25.24 -36.28 7.30
C ALA A 150 25.72 -37.17 8.44
N ARG A 151 26.77 -37.96 8.18
CA ARG A 151 27.43 -38.83 9.15
C ARG A 151 28.84 -38.35 9.42
N SER A 152 29.15 -38.08 10.69
CA SER A 152 30.52 -37.90 11.17
C SER A 152 31.04 -39.22 11.75
N GLY A 153 32.21 -39.66 11.30
CA GLY A 153 32.84 -40.92 11.69
C GLY A 153 32.20 -42.19 11.08
N ASP A 154 32.83 -43.34 11.36
CA ASP A 154 32.40 -44.65 10.82
C ASP A 154 31.78 -45.57 11.89
N THR A 155 31.66 -45.11 13.13
CA THR A 155 31.09 -45.91 14.22
C THR A 155 29.60 -45.65 14.34
N ILE A 156 28.80 -46.71 14.21
CA ILE A 156 27.35 -46.66 14.41
C ILE A 156 27.00 -47.43 15.69
N VAL A 157 26.17 -46.83 16.55
CA VAL A 157 25.72 -47.47 17.78
C VAL A 157 24.88 -48.70 17.47
N ARG A 158 25.20 -49.82 18.11
CA ARG A 158 24.49 -51.09 17.91
C ARG A 158 23.11 -51.01 18.55
N LYS A 159 22.08 -51.14 17.73
CA LYS A 159 20.67 -51.20 18.15
C LYS A 159 20.08 -52.57 17.80
N LYS A 160 19.45 -53.23 18.78
CA LYS A 160 18.93 -54.59 18.60
C LYS A 160 17.77 -54.58 17.59
N GLY A 161 17.91 -55.32 16.49
CA GLY A 161 16.91 -55.37 15.42
C GLY A 161 17.11 -54.32 14.31
N ALA A 162 18.12 -53.46 14.41
CA ALA A 162 18.45 -52.48 13.37
C ALA A 162 19.18 -53.11 12.18
N VAL A 163 18.85 -52.68 10.96
CA VAL A 163 19.59 -52.99 9.73
C VAL A 163 20.55 -51.86 9.44
N ILE A 164 21.85 -52.09 9.62
CA ILE A 164 22.86 -51.05 9.34
C ILE A 164 23.24 -51.08 7.86
N ARG A 165 23.11 -49.92 7.20
CA ARG A 165 23.55 -49.71 5.83
C ARG A 165 25.02 -49.33 5.82
N ALA A 166 25.83 -50.13 5.13
CA ALA A 166 27.26 -49.91 5.04
C ALA A 166 27.60 -48.76 4.06
N ASP A 167 26.84 -48.64 2.97
CA ASP A 167 27.03 -47.64 1.94
C ASP A 167 26.01 -46.50 2.08
N TRP A 168 26.48 -45.25 2.02
CA TRP A 168 25.63 -44.06 2.08
C TRP A 168 24.74 -43.89 0.84
N THR A 169 25.05 -44.58 -0.26
CA THR A 169 24.33 -44.52 -1.53
C THR A 169 23.25 -45.59 -1.68
N ASP A 170 23.11 -46.48 -0.69
CA ASP A 170 22.07 -47.51 -0.69
C ASP A 170 20.65 -46.90 -0.67
N ASP A 171 19.70 -47.62 -1.27
CA ASP A 171 18.28 -47.27 -1.18
C ASP A 171 17.70 -47.66 0.19
N PRO A 172 16.84 -46.81 0.80
CA PRO A 172 16.13 -47.13 2.03
C PRO A 172 15.22 -48.35 1.89
N MET A 173 15.10 -49.15 2.95
CA MET A 173 14.22 -50.31 2.98
C MET A 173 13.73 -50.61 4.39
N TYR A 174 12.41 -50.77 4.54
CA TYR A 174 11.83 -51.39 5.72
C TYR A 174 11.67 -52.90 5.47
N LEU A 175 12.18 -53.71 6.40
CA LEU A 175 11.90 -55.14 6.40
C LEU A 175 10.53 -55.35 7.03
N LYS A 176 9.61 -55.91 6.26
CA LYS A 176 8.23 -56.18 6.69
C LYS A 176 7.98 -57.67 6.86
N ASP A 177 7.18 -58.03 7.85
CA ASP A 177 6.66 -59.38 7.99
C ASP A 177 5.80 -59.76 6.77
N PRO A 178 6.00 -60.93 6.13
CA PRO A 178 5.22 -61.32 4.97
C PRO A 178 3.72 -61.47 5.24
N ASP A 179 3.33 -61.85 6.46
CA ASP A 179 1.96 -62.16 6.84
C ASP A 179 1.27 -60.95 7.46
N THR A 180 1.87 -60.32 8.48
CA THR A 180 1.26 -59.18 9.20
C THR A 180 1.50 -57.84 8.50
N LYS A 181 2.48 -57.77 7.58
CA LYS A 181 2.96 -56.55 6.92
C LYS A 181 3.58 -55.51 7.87
N GLU A 182 3.71 -55.82 9.14
CA GLU A 182 4.36 -54.99 10.14
C GLU A 182 5.86 -54.83 9.85
N ILE A 183 6.45 -53.71 10.25
CA ILE A 183 7.89 -53.50 10.11
C ILE A 183 8.60 -54.25 11.23
N ILE A 184 9.36 -55.27 10.85
CA ILE A 184 10.14 -56.11 11.78
C ILE A 184 11.55 -55.57 12.03
N ALA A 185 12.05 -54.73 11.12
CA ALA A 185 13.34 -54.04 11.28
C ALA A 185 13.43 -52.78 10.42
N TYR A 186 13.96 -51.72 11.04
CA TYR A 186 14.24 -50.44 10.40
C TYR A 186 15.72 -50.35 9.99
N ASP A 187 15.98 -49.63 8.90
CA ASP A 187 17.35 -49.41 8.42
C ASP A 187 17.94 -48.07 8.88
N PHE A 188 19.26 -48.06 9.11
CA PHE A 188 20.00 -46.91 9.60
C PHE A 188 21.24 -46.68 8.74
N PHE A 189 21.46 -45.43 8.35
CA PHE A 189 22.64 -45.01 7.58
C PHE A 189 23.73 -44.38 8.45
N GLY A 190 23.37 -44.01 9.68
CA GLY A 190 24.29 -43.51 10.70
C GLY A 190 24.47 -41.99 10.65
N GLY A 191 23.55 -41.25 10.04
CA GLY A 191 23.54 -39.79 10.17
C GLY A 191 23.39 -39.37 11.63
N ASN A 192 24.11 -38.34 12.05
CA ASN A 192 24.25 -37.99 13.47
C ASN A 192 24.41 -36.48 13.70
N LEU A 193 24.22 -36.02 14.94
CA LEU A 193 24.21 -34.59 15.29
C LEU A 193 25.56 -33.90 14.99
N ARG A 194 26.68 -34.62 15.17
CA ARG A 194 28.02 -34.12 14.79
C ARG A 194 28.14 -33.93 13.28
N GLY A 195 27.62 -34.86 12.49
CA GLY A 195 27.55 -34.75 11.05
C GLY A 195 26.75 -33.53 10.60
N VAL A 196 25.62 -33.23 11.26
CA VAL A 196 24.86 -31.99 11.01
C VAL A 196 25.68 -30.76 11.39
N MET A 197 26.35 -30.78 12.54
CA MET A 197 27.21 -29.69 13.03
C MET A 197 28.31 -29.35 12.02
N GLU A 198 28.96 -30.34 11.40
CA GLU A 198 29.96 -30.16 10.34
C GLU A 198 29.41 -29.50 9.06
N LYS A 199 28.09 -29.47 8.89
CA LYS A 199 27.40 -28.89 7.72
C LYS A 199 26.71 -27.57 8.02
N LEU A 200 26.84 -27.01 9.21
CA LEU A 200 26.26 -25.70 9.51
C LEU A 200 26.80 -24.58 8.62
N ASP A 201 28.07 -24.64 8.20
CA ASP A 201 28.64 -23.67 7.25
C ASP A 201 27.99 -23.78 5.87
N TYR A 202 27.67 -25.00 5.44
CA TYR A 202 26.91 -25.23 4.21
C TYR A 202 25.51 -24.60 4.30
N LEU A 203 24.77 -24.88 5.37
CA LEU A 203 23.44 -24.32 5.59
C LEU A 203 23.48 -22.79 5.69
N LYS A 204 24.49 -22.24 6.38
CA LYS A 204 24.69 -20.79 6.47
C LYS A 204 24.97 -20.18 5.11
N SER A 205 25.79 -20.82 4.28
CA SER A 205 26.12 -20.35 2.92
C SER A 205 24.92 -20.38 1.98
N LEU A 206 23.97 -21.30 2.19
CA LEU A 206 22.68 -21.29 1.50
C LEU A 206 21.78 -20.12 1.94
N GLY A 207 22.02 -19.55 3.13
CA GLY A 207 21.21 -18.50 3.73
C GLY A 207 20.15 -19.00 4.72
N ILE A 208 20.30 -20.21 5.24
CA ILE A 208 19.39 -20.79 6.26
C ILE A 208 19.61 -20.12 7.62
N SER A 209 18.52 -19.89 8.34
CA SER A 209 18.52 -19.32 9.70
C SER A 209 17.69 -20.13 10.70
N CYS A 210 17.04 -21.21 10.26
CA CYS A 210 16.28 -22.11 11.11
C CYS A 210 16.46 -23.55 10.64
N ILE A 211 16.74 -24.47 11.55
CA ILE A 211 16.70 -25.92 11.31
C ILE A 211 15.49 -26.48 12.03
N TYR A 212 14.73 -27.30 11.31
CA TYR A 212 13.69 -28.14 11.89
C TYR A 212 14.14 -29.60 11.79
N PHE A 213 14.26 -30.29 12.93
CA PHE A 213 14.54 -31.71 12.94
C PHE A 213 13.25 -32.51 13.03
N ASN A 214 13.13 -33.54 12.17
CA ASN A 214 12.32 -34.71 12.52
C ASN A 214 12.78 -35.30 13.87
N PRO A 215 11.99 -36.14 14.56
CA PRO A 215 12.23 -36.48 15.95
C PRO A 215 13.65 -37.01 16.20
N VAL A 216 14.23 -36.58 17.33
CA VAL A 216 15.63 -36.88 17.71
C VAL A 216 15.73 -37.72 18.98
N PHE A 217 14.59 -38.03 19.59
CA PHE A 217 14.52 -38.74 20.87
C PHE A 217 14.76 -40.24 20.69
N GLU A 218 15.23 -40.90 21.76
CA GLU A 218 15.47 -42.33 21.78
C GLU A 218 14.23 -43.09 21.32
N SER A 219 14.36 -43.99 20.35
CA SER A 219 13.25 -44.76 19.77
C SER A 219 13.70 -46.18 19.38
N GLU A 220 12.88 -46.99 18.69
CA GLU A 220 13.36 -48.21 18.00
C GLU A 220 13.63 -47.99 16.50
N SER A 221 12.83 -47.14 15.86
CA SER A 221 12.92 -46.86 14.42
C SER A 221 14.02 -45.87 14.03
N ASN A 222 14.13 -45.61 12.73
CA ASN A 222 14.98 -44.57 12.15
C ASN A 222 14.29 -43.20 12.02
N HIS A 223 12.95 -43.16 12.17
CA HIS A 223 12.14 -41.95 12.05
C HIS A 223 11.81 -41.35 13.41
N HIS A 224 11.99 -42.13 14.48
CA HIS A 224 11.92 -41.70 15.88
C HIS A 224 10.53 -41.25 16.39
N TYR A 225 9.47 -41.31 15.59
CA TYR A 225 8.08 -41.12 16.03
C TYR A 225 7.61 -42.14 17.09
N ASP A 226 8.18 -43.35 17.12
CA ASP A 226 7.96 -44.37 18.14
C ASP A 226 8.77 -44.08 19.42
N THR A 227 8.54 -42.90 20.02
CA THR A 227 9.39 -42.37 21.11
C THR A 227 9.51 -43.34 22.27
N GLY A 228 10.74 -43.68 22.60
CA GLY A 228 11.16 -44.56 23.68
C GLY A 228 11.40 -43.82 25.00
N ASP A 229 12.12 -42.69 24.96
CA ASP A 229 12.35 -41.78 26.08
C ASP A 229 12.45 -40.33 25.55
N TYR A 230 11.62 -39.43 26.07
CA TYR A 230 11.50 -38.04 25.59
C TYR A 230 12.63 -37.14 26.09
N HIS A 231 13.31 -37.53 27.17
CA HIS A 231 14.38 -36.73 27.80
C HIS A 231 15.77 -37.14 27.32
N LYS A 232 15.85 -38.01 26.32
CA LYS A 232 17.12 -38.59 25.87
C LYS A 232 17.21 -38.58 24.34
N ILE A 233 18.34 -38.08 23.83
CA ILE A 233 18.71 -38.19 22.41
C ILE A 233 18.89 -39.66 22.04
N ASP A 234 18.43 -40.06 20.84
CA ASP A 234 18.67 -41.42 20.36
C ASP A 234 20.19 -41.69 20.24
N PRO A 235 20.69 -42.78 20.85
CA PRO A 235 22.12 -43.10 20.82
C PRO A 235 22.75 -43.20 19.43
N VAL A 236 21.97 -43.49 18.38
CA VAL A 236 22.47 -43.50 17.00
C VAL A 236 22.81 -42.09 16.51
N LEU A 237 22.09 -41.08 17.01
CA LEU A 237 22.30 -39.67 16.64
C LEU A 237 23.38 -38.98 17.48
N GLY A 238 23.60 -39.44 18.72
CA GLY A 238 24.61 -38.90 19.63
C GLY A 238 24.14 -38.91 21.08
N ASP A 239 24.59 -37.94 21.86
CA ASP A 239 24.14 -37.70 23.23
C ASP A 239 23.69 -36.24 23.45
N ILE A 240 23.33 -35.90 24.69
CA ILE A 240 22.89 -34.54 25.04
C ILE A 240 24.01 -33.49 24.91
N GLU A 241 25.27 -33.88 25.10
CA GLU A 241 26.41 -32.95 24.95
C GLU A 241 26.65 -32.64 23.47
N ASP A 242 26.50 -33.63 22.59
CA ASP A 242 26.50 -33.43 21.14
C ASP A 242 25.36 -32.49 20.71
N PHE A 243 24.18 -32.62 21.31
CA PHE A 243 23.06 -31.70 21.05
C PHE A 243 23.36 -30.27 21.52
N ARG A 244 23.86 -30.09 22.74
CA ARG A 244 24.28 -28.76 23.26
C ARG A 244 25.35 -28.11 22.40
N ALA A 245 26.33 -28.90 21.95
CA ALA A 245 27.37 -28.43 21.04
C ALA A 245 26.79 -27.98 19.71
N LEU A 246 25.85 -28.74 19.14
CA LEU A 246 25.15 -28.38 17.91
C LEU A 246 24.32 -27.09 18.08
N VAL A 247 23.55 -26.96 19.16
CA VAL A 247 22.76 -25.75 19.46
C VAL A 247 23.68 -24.52 19.54
N THR A 248 24.77 -24.64 20.29
CA THR A 248 25.75 -23.56 20.44
C THR A 248 26.37 -23.17 19.09
N ALA A 249 26.84 -24.14 18.32
CA ALA A 249 27.46 -23.91 17.02
C ALA A 249 26.48 -23.34 15.97
N ALA A 250 25.21 -23.71 16.06
CA ALA A 250 24.14 -23.17 15.23
C ALA A 250 23.84 -21.71 15.61
N GLU A 251 23.73 -21.42 16.91
CA GLU A 251 23.50 -20.06 17.43
C GLU A 251 24.62 -19.09 17.00
N GLU A 252 25.89 -19.51 17.07
CA GLU A 252 27.04 -18.74 16.59
C GLU A 252 26.93 -18.33 15.11
N ARG A 253 26.17 -19.09 14.32
CA ARG A 253 25.90 -18.83 12.89
C ARG A 253 24.57 -18.11 12.67
N GLY A 254 23.83 -17.79 13.74
CA GLY A 254 22.48 -17.23 13.69
C GLY A 254 21.44 -18.23 13.18
N ILE A 255 21.64 -19.52 13.41
CA ILE A 255 20.73 -20.60 13.07
C ILE A 255 20.03 -21.07 14.35
N ARG A 256 18.70 -21.05 14.35
CA ARG A 256 17.88 -21.57 15.46
C ARG A 256 17.41 -22.99 15.19
N ILE A 257 17.13 -23.76 16.24
CA ILE A 257 16.73 -25.17 16.13
C ILE A 257 15.30 -25.35 16.66
N ILE A 258 14.48 -26.06 15.90
CA ILE A 258 13.12 -26.50 16.25
C ILE A 258 13.12 -28.02 16.27
N LEU A 259 12.48 -28.61 17.29
CA LEU A 259 12.30 -30.06 17.41
C LEU A 259 10.87 -30.49 17.11
N ASP A 260 10.73 -31.73 16.68
CA ASP A 260 9.44 -32.41 16.53
C ASP A 260 8.97 -33.00 17.87
N GLY A 261 7.73 -32.71 18.25
CA GLY A 261 7.08 -33.13 19.48
C GLY A 261 5.96 -34.12 19.17
N VAL A 262 6.21 -35.40 19.45
CA VAL A 262 5.27 -36.50 19.19
C VAL A 262 4.56 -36.87 20.49
N PHE A 263 3.37 -36.31 20.71
CA PHE A 263 2.70 -36.38 22.03
C PHE A 263 1.35 -37.11 22.04
N SER A 264 0.83 -37.54 20.89
CA SER A 264 -0.42 -38.33 20.78
C SER A 264 -0.22 -39.82 21.07
N HIS A 265 1.02 -40.29 20.96
CA HIS A 265 1.40 -41.68 21.17
C HIS A 265 2.87 -41.80 21.57
N THR A 266 3.24 -42.98 22.06
CA THR A 266 4.63 -43.37 22.36
C THR A 266 4.99 -44.62 21.57
N GLY A 267 6.26 -45.04 21.58
CA GLY A 267 6.61 -46.38 21.12
C GLY A 267 6.13 -47.47 22.09
N SER A 268 5.66 -48.61 21.57
CA SER A 268 5.26 -49.78 22.36
C SER A 268 6.40 -50.34 23.23
N ASN A 269 7.64 -50.09 22.83
CA ASN A 269 8.82 -50.46 23.57
C ASN A 269 9.46 -49.28 24.29
N SER A 270 8.68 -48.25 24.65
CA SER A 270 9.13 -47.10 25.45
C SER A 270 9.37 -47.44 26.93
N ILE A 271 10.04 -46.54 27.65
CA ILE A 271 10.19 -46.64 29.11
C ILE A 271 8.83 -46.60 29.84
N TYR A 272 7.82 -46.01 29.20
CA TYR A 272 6.48 -45.81 29.72
C TYR A 272 5.57 -47.03 29.50
N PHE A 273 5.60 -47.64 28.31
CA PHE A 273 4.77 -48.79 27.96
C PHE A 273 5.48 -50.14 28.18
N ASN A 274 6.75 -50.22 27.76
CA ASN A 274 7.71 -51.30 27.99
C ASN A 274 7.26 -52.74 27.60
N ARG A 275 6.61 -52.89 26.43
CA ARG A 275 6.03 -54.18 25.97
C ARG A 275 7.03 -55.34 25.93
N GLN A 276 8.26 -55.11 25.45
CA GLN A 276 9.31 -56.15 25.34
C GLN A 276 10.32 -56.18 26.49
N HIS A 277 10.04 -55.55 27.63
CA HIS A 277 10.97 -55.51 28.78
C HIS A 277 12.36 -54.94 28.41
N ARG A 278 12.38 -53.86 27.61
CA ARG A 278 13.60 -53.17 27.19
C ARG A 278 14.21 -52.34 28.31
N TYR A 279 13.38 -51.77 29.17
CA TYR A 279 13.79 -50.96 30.30
C TYR A 279 13.63 -51.73 31.61
N SER A 280 14.46 -51.40 32.60
CA SER A 280 14.37 -51.98 33.95
C SER A 280 13.21 -51.43 34.77
N SER A 281 12.68 -50.26 34.39
CA SER A 281 11.48 -49.68 34.98
C SER A 281 10.21 -50.42 34.55
N LEU A 282 9.20 -50.35 35.40
CA LEU A 282 7.91 -50.98 35.16
C LEU A 282 7.06 -50.11 34.22
N GLY A 283 6.70 -50.66 33.05
CA GLY A 283 5.85 -49.99 32.07
C GLY A 283 4.38 -50.41 32.15
N ALA A 284 3.50 -49.62 31.53
CA ALA A 284 2.04 -49.78 31.57
C ALA A 284 1.56 -51.15 31.03
N TYR A 285 2.20 -51.69 29.99
CA TYR A 285 1.84 -53.01 29.44
C TYR A 285 2.16 -54.16 30.41
N GLN A 286 3.15 -53.98 31.28
CA GLN A 286 3.67 -55.03 32.17
C GLN A 286 2.89 -55.16 33.47
N SER A 287 2.36 -54.04 34.01
CA SER A 287 1.59 -54.05 35.25
C SER A 287 0.68 -52.82 35.36
N LYS A 288 -0.49 -53.01 36.00
CA LYS A 288 -1.42 -51.91 36.32
C LYS A 288 -0.92 -50.99 37.44
N GLU A 289 0.09 -51.45 38.18
CA GLU A 289 0.80 -50.71 39.22
C GLU A 289 1.90 -49.80 38.64
N SER A 290 2.13 -49.83 37.33
CA SER A 290 3.02 -48.89 36.65
C SER A 290 2.57 -47.44 36.91
N PRO A 291 3.49 -46.50 37.19
CA PRO A 291 3.16 -45.08 37.31
C PRO A 291 2.60 -44.48 36.02
N TYR A 292 2.82 -45.16 34.89
CA TYR A 292 2.36 -44.75 33.56
C TYR A 292 1.06 -45.45 33.14
N TYR A 293 0.47 -46.31 33.97
CA TYR A 293 -0.71 -47.10 33.55
C TYR A 293 -1.89 -46.23 33.13
N SER A 294 -2.14 -45.12 33.82
CA SER A 294 -3.23 -44.19 33.49
C SER A 294 -3.01 -43.41 32.20
N TRP A 295 -1.78 -43.38 31.69
CA TRP A 295 -1.46 -42.74 30.43
C TRP A 295 -2.01 -43.51 29.24
N TYR A 296 -2.46 -44.75 29.37
CA TYR A 296 -2.91 -45.56 28.24
C TYR A 296 -4.32 -46.09 28.47
N HIS A 297 -5.09 -46.25 27.39
CA HIS A 297 -6.40 -46.87 27.45
C HIS A 297 -6.34 -48.34 27.00
N PHE A 298 -6.56 -49.27 27.94
CA PHE A 298 -6.66 -50.70 27.66
C PHE A 298 -8.13 -51.13 27.62
N ARG A 299 -8.60 -51.56 26.44
CA ARG A 299 -9.91 -52.18 26.26
C ARG A 299 -9.96 -53.57 26.91
N ASN A 300 -8.88 -54.35 26.76
CA ASN A 300 -8.69 -55.66 27.40
C ASN A 300 -7.20 -55.87 27.75
N TYR A 301 -6.88 -55.70 29.03
CA TYR A 301 -5.49 -55.68 29.49
C TYR A 301 -4.78 -57.04 29.42
N PRO A 302 -3.51 -57.12 28.95
CA PRO A 302 -2.69 -56.03 28.42
C PRO A 302 -2.75 -55.89 26.88
N ASN A 303 -3.43 -56.80 26.16
CA ASN A 303 -3.23 -56.99 24.72
C ASN A 303 -4.11 -56.14 23.80
N GLU A 304 -5.22 -55.58 24.28
CA GLU A 304 -6.07 -54.70 23.49
C GLU A 304 -6.07 -53.31 24.10
N TYR A 305 -5.52 -52.35 23.36
CA TYR A 305 -5.36 -50.95 23.75
C TYR A 305 -5.56 -50.04 22.54
N ASP A 306 -5.77 -48.75 22.79
CA ASP A 306 -5.91 -47.75 21.73
C ASP A 306 -4.54 -47.52 21.07
N CYS A 307 -4.52 -47.50 19.74
CA CYS A 307 -3.31 -47.47 18.92
C CYS A 307 -3.49 -46.49 17.77
N TRP A 308 -2.42 -45.79 17.43
CA TRP A 308 -2.45 -44.85 16.31
C TRP A 308 -2.68 -45.62 15.02
N TRP A 309 -3.83 -45.39 14.36
CA TRP A 309 -4.21 -46.04 13.10
C TRP A 309 -4.12 -47.59 13.12
N ASP A 310 -4.48 -48.21 14.24
CA ASP A 310 -4.37 -49.66 14.49
C ASP A 310 -2.93 -50.22 14.43
N PHE A 311 -1.90 -49.37 14.43
CA PHE A 311 -0.52 -49.80 14.59
C PHE A 311 -0.22 -50.09 16.07
N ASP A 312 -0.23 -51.37 16.44
CA ASP A 312 -0.01 -51.85 17.82
C ASP A 312 1.36 -51.45 18.43
N THR A 313 2.27 -50.99 17.57
CA THR A 313 3.61 -50.47 17.91
C THR A 313 3.58 -49.02 18.41
N LEU A 314 2.47 -48.30 18.24
CA LEU A 314 2.27 -46.89 18.60
C LEU A 314 1.05 -46.73 19.53
N PRO A 315 1.14 -47.18 20.81
CA PRO A 315 0.05 -47.02 21.76
C PRO A 315 -0.28 -45.55 22.01
N ASN A 316 -1.55 -45.19 21.85
CA ASN A 316 -2.06 -43.85 22.14
C ASN A 316 -1.98 -43.56 23.63
N VAL A 317 -1.65 -42.32 23.95
CA VAL A 317 -1.70 -41.83 25.32
C VAL A 317 -3.03 -41.14 25.59
N ASN A 318 -3.45 -41.06 26.85
CA ASN A 318 -4.49 -40.16 27.29
C ASN A 318 -3.86 -38.79 27.54
N GLU A 319 -3.90 -37.93 26.52
CA GLU A 319 -3.18 -36.66 26.49
C GLU A 319 -3.65 -35.70 27.59
N THR A 320 -4.89 -35.88 28.08
CA THR A 320 -5.47 -35.03 29.14
C THR A 320 -5.32 -35.60 30.55
N ASP A 321 -4.66 -36.75 30.71
CA ASP A 321 -4.32 -37.28 32.03
C ASP A 321 -3.43 -36.26 32.77
N PRO A 322 -3.77 -35.87 34.02
CA PRO A 322 -3.01 -34.86 34.74
C PRO A 322 -1.52 -35.19 34.93
N ALA A 323 -1.17 -36.48 35.10
CA ALA A 323 0.23 -36.88 35.25
C ALA A 323 0.98 -36.80 33.91
N TYR A 324 0.31 -37.09 32.80
CA TYR A 324 0.90 -36.91 31.47
C TYR A 324 1.05 -35.43 31.10
N MET A 325 0.04 -34.60 31.37
CA MET A 325 0.10 -33.15 31.20
C MET A 325 1.24 -32.53 32.02
N ASP A 326 1.44 -33.00 33.25
CA ASP A 326 2.57 -32.55 34.08
C ASP A 326 3.91 -33.00 33.50
N PHE A 327 4.00 -34.24 33.03
CA PHE A 327 5.21 -34.79 32.41
C PHE A 327 5.60 -34.08 31.11
N VAL A 328 4.63 -33.72 30.25
CA VAL A 328 4.94 -33.10 28.94
C VAL A 328 4.99 -31.58 29.02
N ILE A 329 4.11 -30.94 29.81
CA ILE A 329 3.87 -29.50 29.76
C ILE A 329 4.24 -28.79 31.07
N THR A 330 3.52 -29.06 32.16
CA THR A 330 3.49 -28.14 33.31
C THR A 330 4.56 -28.38 34.38
N GLY A 331 5.11 -29.58 34.45
CA GLY A 331 6.12 -29.95 35.44
C GLY A 331 7.44 -29.20 35.19
N LYS A 332 8.21 -28.89 36.25
CA LYS A 332 9.46 -28.12 36.08
C LYS A 332 10.50 -28.81 35.19
N ASP A 333 10.49 -30.14 35.21
CA ASP A 333 11.35 -31.00 34.39
C ASP A 333 10.56 -31.62 33.23
N SER A 334 9.44 -31.00 32.83
CA SER A 334 8.62 -31.50 31.73
C SER A 334 9.40 -31.55 30.42
N VAL A 335 8.92 -32.33 29.46
CA VAL A 335 9.54 -32.41 28.12
C VAL A 335 9.68 -31.02 27.50
N LEU A 336 8.63 -30.20 27.57
CA LEU A 336 8.66 -28.81 27.11
C LEU A 336 9.79 -28.02 27.79
N HIS A 337 9.82 -28.00 29.13
CA HIS A 337 10.79 -27.18 29.85
C HIS A 337 12.23 -27.68 29.71
N HIS A 338 12.43 -29.00 29.69
CA HIS A 338 13.74 -29.62 29.50
C HIS A 338 14.38 -29.13 28.20
N TRP A 339 13.75 -29.36 27.05
CA TRP A 339 14.36 -29.00 25.76
C TRP A 339 14.43 -27.49 25.52
N MET A 340 13.49 -26.71 26.06
CA MET A 340 13.60 -25.25 26.05
C MET A 340 14.80 -24.76 26.88
N ASN A 341 15.22 -25.49 27.91
CA ASN A 341 16.45 -25.18 28.66
C ASN A 341 17.71 -25.64 27.91
N GLU A 342 17.61 -26.66 27.06
CA GLU A 342 18.67 -27.10 26.15
C GLU A 342 18.85 -26.17 24.92
N GLY A 343 18.03 -25.12 24.80
CA GLY A 343 18.25 -24.00 23.88
C GLY A 343 17.48 -24.07 22.56
N ILE A 344 16.45 -24.91 22.44
CA ILE A 344 15.59 -24.91 21.24
C ILE A 344 14.77 -23.62 21.15
N ALA A 345 14.40 -23.25 19.94
CA ALA A 345 13.63 -22.05 19.63
C ALA A 345 12.13 -22.30 19.41
N GLY A 346 11.69 -23.56 19.51
CA GLY A 346 10.29 -23.91 19.33
C GLY A 346 10.05 -25.38 19.05
N TRP A 347 8.79 -25.71 18.81
CA TRP A 347 8.29 -27.05 18.59
C TRP A 347 7.45 -27.13 17.31
N ARG A 348 7.62 -28.21 16.56
CA ARG A 348 6.62 -28.71 15.62
C ARG A 348 5.85 -29.82 16.33
N LEU A 349 4.53 -29.73 16.42
CA LEU A 349 3.71 -30.78 17.04
C LEU A 349 3.17 -31.72 15.96
N ASP A 350 3.54 -32.98 16.09
CA ASP A 350 3.08 -34.09 15.27
C ASP A 350 1.60 -34.37 15.52
N VAL A 351 0.85 -34.57 14.43
CA VAL A 351 -0.58 -34.91 14.46
C VAL A 351 -1.40 -34.08 15.46
N ILE A 352 -1.21 -32.75 15.47
CA ILE A 352 -1.94 -31.87 16.40
C ILE A 352 -3.46 -31.95 16.27
N ASP A 353 -3.96 -32.38 15.10
CA ASP A 353 -5.37 -32.64 14.86
C ASP A 353 -5.95 -33.78 15.73
N GLU A 354 -5.11 -34.73 16.15
CA GLU A 354 -5.46 -35.79 17.09
C GLU A 354 -5.34 -35.34 18.55
N LEU A 355 -4.56 -34.30 18.84
CA LEU A 355 -4.40 -33.78 20.19
C LEU A 355 -5.65 -33.01 20.64
N PRO A 356 -6.20 -33.28 21.84
CA PRO A 356 -7.34 -32.54 22.38
C PRO A 356 -7.05 -31.03 22.52
N PRO A 357 -8.05 -30.14 22.30
CA PRO A 357 -7.86 -28.69 22.45
C PRO A 357 -7.32 -28.27 23.83
N THR A 358 -7.65 -29.01 24.88
CA THR A 358 -7.10 -28.78 26.22
C THR A 358 -5.59 -28.97 26.27
N PHE A 359 -5.06 -29.98 25.57
CA PHE A 359 -3.62 -30.23 25.51
C PHE A 359 -2.92 -29.13 24.72
N SER A 360 -3.34 -28.89 23.47
CA SER A 360 -2.70 -27.93 22.56
C SER A 360 -2.72 -26.49 23.11
N LYS A 361 -3.86 -26.03 23.64
CA LYS A 361 -3.98 -24.69 24.23
C LYS A 361 -3.12 -24.55 25.49
N THR A 362 -3.02 -25.59 26.32
CA THR A 362 -2.16 -25.56 27.52
C THR A 362 -0.68 -25.58 27.14
N PHE A 363 -0.28 -26.38 26.15
CA PHE A 363 1.07 -26.42 25.62
C PHE A 363 1.49 -25.05 25.07
N PHE A 364 0.64 -24.45 24.23
CA PHE A 364 0.87 -23.12 23.68
C PHE A 364 0.99 -22.06 24.79
N ALA A 365 0.07 -22.06 25.76
CA ALA A 365 0.11 -21.11 26.87
C ALA A 365 1.39 -21.21 27.71
N GLU A 366 1.82 -22.43 28.08
CA GLU A 366 3.03 -22.63 28.88
C GLU A 366 4.30 -22.32 28.07
N LEU A 367 4.34 -22.69 26.78
CA LEU A 367 5.44 -22.32 25.87
C LEU A 367 5.60 -20.80 25.79
N LYS A 368 4.51 -20.07 25.53
CA LYS A 368 4.53 -18.61 25.42
C LYS A 368 4.83 -17.91 26.73
N LYS A 369 4.39 -18.46 27.85
CA LYS A 369 4.75 -17.99 29.20
C LYS A 369 6.24 -18.18 29.49
N ARG A 370 6.83 -19.29 29.04
CA ARG A 370 8.27 -19.58 29.21
C ARG A 370 9.15 -18.74 28.27
N ASN A 371 8.73 -18.56 27.02
CA ASN A 371 9.42 -17.78 26.02
C ASN A 371 8.41 -17.28 24.96
N PRO A 372 8.03 -15.99 24.96
CA PRO A 372 7.12 -15.42 23.96
C PRO A 372 7.61 -15.56 22.51
N ASP A 373 8.94 -15.61 22.32
CA ASP A 373 9.57 -15.75 21.00
C ASP A 373 9.71 -17.22 20.55
N ALA A 374 9.34 -18.20 21.38
CA ALA A 374 9.35 -19.60 20.95
C ALA A 374 8.19 -19.87 19.99
N VAL A 375 8.46 -20.57 18.89
CA VAL A 375 7.44 -20.88 17.88
C VAL A 375 6.77 -22.23 18.16
N MET A 376 5.47 -22.32 17.94
CA MET A 376 4.71 -23.56 17.90
C MET A 376 4.09 -23.76 16.51
N ILE A 377 4.48 -24.85 15.85
CA ILE A 377 4.04 -25.22 14.50
C ILE A 377 3.18 -26.48 14.59
N GLY A 378 1.94 -26.45 14.09
CA GLY A 378 1.09 -27.64 14.00
C GLY A 378 1.25 -28.39 12.68
N GLU A 379 1.21 -29.72 12.72
CA GLU A 379 0.92 -30.51 11.52
C GLU A 379 -0.58 -30.51 11.22
N VAL A 380 -1.00 -29.67 10.27
CA VAL A 380 -2.37 -29.62 9.76
C VAL A 380 -2.29 -29.69 8.23
N TRP A 381 -2.97 -30.66 7.62
CA TRP A 381 -2.88 -30.90 6.17
C TRP A 381 -3.85 -30.04 5.36
N GLU A 382 -4.96 -29.64 5.97
CA GLU A 382 -6.01 -28.80 5.38
C GLU A 382 -5.89 -27.34 5.86
N ASP A 383 -6.93 -26.55 5.60
CA ASP A 383 -6.97 -25.16 6.04
C ASP A 383 -7.04 -25.07 7.58
N ALA A 384 -5.94 -24.66 8.21
CA ALA A 384 -5.83 -24.51 9.65
C ALA A 384 -6.76 -23.45 10.24
N SER A 385 -7.32 -22.54 9.43
CA SER A 385 -8.23 -21.50 9.90
C SER A 385 -9.62 -22.01 10.26
N ASN A 386 -10.07 -23.15 9.72
CA ASN A 386 -11.43 -23.67 9.90
C ASN A 386 -11.52 -25.19 10.00
N LYS A 387 -10.40 -25.85 10.32
CA LYS A 387 -10.31 -27.30 10.43
C LYS A 387 -11.35 -27.86 11.40
N VAL A 388 -12.02 -28.92 11.00
CA VAL A 388 -12.79 -29.79 11.89
C VAL A 388 -11.98 -31.07 12.10
N ALA A 389 -11.61 -31.35 13.35
CA ALA A 389 -10.89 -32.56 13.72
C ALA A 389 -11.76 -33.39 14.67
N TYR A 390 -12.01 -34.66 14.32
CA TYR A 390 -12.84 -35.59 15.09
C TYR A 390 -14.21 -35.02 15.53
N GLY A 391 -14.88 -34.31 14.61
CA GLY A 391 -16.19 -33.68 14.86
C GLY A 391 -16.14 -32.40 15.69
N THR A 392 -14.94 -31.92 16.05
CA THR A 392 -14.75 -30.68 16.82
C THR A 392 -14.13 -29.59 15.94
N PRO A 393 -14.78 -28.43 15.78
CA PRO A 393 -14.17 -27.26 15.14
C PRO A 393 -12.93 -26.81 15.91
N ARG A 394 -11.83 -26.54 15.19
CA ARG A 394 -10.57 -26.06 15.77
C ARG A 394 -10.42 -24.56 15.50
N GLU A 395 -9.88 -23.86 16.50
CA GLU A 395 -9.69 -22.40 16.49
C GLU A 395 -8.20 -22.06 16.44
N TYR A 396 -7.43 -22.83 15.67
CA TYR A 396 -5.97 -22.83 15.70
C TYR A 396 -5.36 -21.44 15.53
N LEU A 397 -5.89 -20.67 14.57
CA LEU A 397 -5.39 -19.34 14.23
C LEU A 397 -6.07 -18.20 15.01
N SER A 398 -6.93 -18.49 15.99
CA SER A 398 -7.60 -17.47 16.80
C SER A 398 -6.70 -16.87 17.91
N GLY A 399 -5.43 -17.25 17.96
CA GLY A 399 -4.41 -16.65 18.82
C GLY A 399 -4.30 -17.26 20.22
N SER A 400 -4.64 -18.54 20.38
CA SER A 400 -4.48 -19.26 21.67
C SER A 400 -3.97 -20.69 21.55
N GLU A 401 -3.65 -21.18 20.35
CA GLU A 401 -3.38 -22.60 20.14
C GLU A 401 -2.15 -22.90 19.27
N MET A 402 -1.83 -22.08 18.26
CA MET A 402 -0.56 -22.21 17.50
C MET A 402 -0.12 -20.89 16.86
N ASP A 403 1.17 -20.79 16.51
CA ASP A 403 1.70 -19.67 15.71
C ASP A 403 1.61 -19.95 14.21
N SER A 404 1.88 -21.19 13.82
CA SER A 404 2.06 -21.61 12.43
C SER A 404 1.52 -23.02 12.22
N ALA A 405 1.27 -23.38 10.96
CA ALA A 405 1.02 -24.74 10.51
C ALA A 405 1.92 -25.10 9.34
N MET A 406 2.07 -26.40 9.08
CA MET A 406 2.62 -26.90 7.82
C MET A 406 1.68 -26.49 6.67
N ASN A 407 2.12 -25.59 5.80
CA ASN A 407 1.27 -24.97 4.78
C ASN A 407 1.03 -25.88 3.55
N TYR A 408 0.45 -27.06 3.79
CA TYR A 408 -0.01 -27.98 2.77
C TYR A 408 -1.03 -27.36 1.80
N PRO A 409 -1.92 -26.42 2.20
CA PRO A 409 -2.72 -25.66 1.26
C PRO A 409 -1.88 -24.95 0.19
N LEU A 410 -0.80 -24.25 0.58
CA LEU A 410 0.11 -23.61 -0.38
C LEU A 410 0.85 -24.63 -1.25
N ARG A 411 1.31 -25.73 -0.66
CA ARG A 411 1.93 -26.82 -1.42
C ARG A 411 1.01 -27.31 -2.54
N THR A 412 -0.24 -27.65 -2.19
CA THR A 412 -1.24 -28.13 -3.15
C THR A 412 -1.54 -27.08 -4.22
N MET A 413 -1.68 -25.80 -3.84
CA MET A 413 -1.84 -24.70 -4.79
C MET A 413 -0.70 -24.64 -5.82
N MET A 414 0.56 -24.70 -5.36
CA MET A 414 1.73 -24.65 -6.25
C MET A 414 1.79 -25.87 -7.17
N LEU A 415 1.63 -27.08 -6.64
CA LEU A 415 1.75 -28.31 -7.42
C LEU A 415 0.61 -28.43 -8.44
N ASP A 416 -0.63 -28.17 -8.05
CA ASP A 416 -1.78 -28.25 -8.96
C ASP A 416 -1.63 -27.25 -10.12
N PHE A 417 -1.17 -26.03 -9.83
CA PHE A 417 -0.90 -25.04 -10.87
C PHE A 417 0.24 -25.52 -11.77
N LEU A 418 1.41 -25.84 -11.23
CA LEU A 418 2.59 -26.13 -12.04
C LEU A 418 2.44 -27.41 -12.88
N THR A 419 1.66 -28.38 -12.42
CA THR A 419 1.44 -29.66 -13.12
C THR A 419 0.33 -29.61 -14.17
N GLY A 420 -0.56 -28.61 -14.13
CA GLY A 420 -1.68 -28.52 -15.08
C GLY A 420 -3.07 -28.79 -14.49
N ALA A 421 -3.16 -29.23 -13.23
CA ALA A 421 -4.40 -29.69 -12.62
C ALA A 421 -5.45 -28.58 -12.40
N VAL A 422 -5.01 -27.36 -12.10
CA VAL A 422 -5.89 -26.17 -11.97
C VAL A 422 -5.30 -24.98 -12.71
N ASP A 423 -6.13 -24.15 -13.31
CA ASP A 423 -5.65 -22.97 -14.06
C ASP A 423 -5.27 -21.79 -13.15
N GLY A 424 -4.76 -20.71 -13.76
CA GLY A 424 -4.36 -19.50 -13.04
C GLY A 424 -5.53 -18.80 -12.35
N ARG A 425 -6.77 -18.93 -12.84
CA ARG A 425 -7.95 -18.32 -12.21
C ARG A 425 -8.26 -19.01 -10.90
N GLN A 426 -8.32 -20.33 -10.91
CA GLN A 426 -8.58 -21.10 -9.69
C GLN A 426 -7.45 -20.94 -8.67
N THR A 427 -6.21 -20.90 -9.15
CA THR A 427 -5.03 -20.65 -8.31
C THR A 427 -5.12 -19.29 -7.61
N ALA A 428 -5.47 -18.22 -8.33
CA ALA A 428 -5.63 -16.89 -7.75
C ALA A 428 -6.76 -16.82 -6.71
N ARG A 429 -7.85 -17.58 -6.91
CA ARG A 429 -8.93 -17.67 -5.93
C ARG A 429 -8.51 -18.39 -4.64
N ARG A 430 -7.76 -19.50 -4.76
CA ARG A 430 -7.20 -20.19 -3.59
C ARG A 430 -6.19 -19.32 -2.84
N LEU A 431 -5.37 -18.54 -3.55
CA LEU A 431 -4.47 -17.54 -2.95
C LEU A 431 -5.25 -16.48 -2.17
N ALA A 432 -6.28 -15.89 -2.79
CA ALA A 432 -7.12 -14.87 -2.14
C ALA A 432 -7.85 -15.44 -0.91
N SER A 433 -8.33 -16.67 -0.98
CA SER A 433 -8.96 -17.38 0.15
C SER A 433 -8.01 -17.55 1.33
N GLN A 434 -6.75 -17.96 1.09
CA GLN A 434 -5.76 -18.07 2.17
C GLN A 434 -5.42 -16.70 2.78
N ILE A 435 -5.26 -15.67 1.95
CA ILE A 435 -5.01 -14.29 2.43
C ILE A 435 -6.20 -13.77 3.26
N GLU A 436 -7.42 -14.12 2.89
CA GLU A 436 -8.65 -13.74 3.60
C GLU A 436 -8.77 -14.48 4.94
N ASN A 437 -8.57 -15.80 4.95
CA ASN A 437 -8.90 -16.62 6.13
C ASN A 437 -7.83 -16.53 7.25
N TYR A 438 -6.59 -16.21 6.92
CA TYR A 438 -5.45 -16.29 7.85
C TYR A 438 -5.16 -14.91 8.47
N PRO A 439 -5.10 -14.78 9.80
CA PRO A 439 -4.57 -13.56 10.43
C PRO A 439 -3.16 -13.28 9.91
N LYS A 440 -2.84 -11.98 9.70
CA LYS A 440 -1.54 -11.57 9.14
C LYS A 440 -0.34 -12.15 9.92
N GLU A 441 -0.43 -12.15 11.24
CA GLU A 441 0.60 -12.73 12.12
C GLU A 441 0.84 -14.22 11.82
N ASN A 442 -0.21 -15.01 11.60
CA ASN A 442 -0.11 -16.42 11.28
C ASN A 442 0.29 -16.65 9.82
N LEU A 443 -0.30 -15.95 8.85
CA LEU A 443 0.00 -16.08 7.42
C LEU A 443 1.51 -15.92 7.14
N TYR A 444 2.15 -14.94 7.79
CA TYR A 444 3.57 -14.66 7.61
C TYR A 444 4.48 -15.60 8.44
N ALA A 445 3.91 -16.37 9.36
CA ALA A 445 4.61 -17.40 10.13
C ALA A 445 4.42 -18.81 9.54
N MET A 446 3.50 -19.03 8.60
CA MET A 446 3.24 -20.36 8.04
C MET A 446 4.50 -21.07 7.51
N MET A 447 4.66 -22.36 7.82
CA MET A 447 5.77 -23.17 7.30
C MET A 447 5.48 -23.57 5.85
N ASN A 448 6.02 -22.80 4.91
CA ASN A 448 5.81 -22.97 3.47
C ASN A 448 6.67 -24.11 2.93
N LEU A 449 6.13 -25.31 2.81
CA LEU A 449 6.82 -26.50 2.30
C LEU A 449 6.47 -26.83 0.85
N ILE A 450 7.41 -27.46 0.14
CA ILE A 450 7.18 -28.10 -1.18
C ILE A 450 7.32 -29.63 -1.04
N GLY A 451 8.41 -30.07 -0.40
CA GLY A 451 8.63 -31.45 0.04
C GLY A 451 8.57 -31.56 1.57
N SER A 452 8.41 -32.79 2.05
CA SER A 452 8.58 -33.18 3.47
C SER A 452 8.82 -34.69 3.54
N HIS A 453 9.06 -35.18 4.75
CA HIS A 453 9.23 -36.61 5.05
C HIS A 453 7.98 -37.50 4.86
N ASP A 454 6.79 -36.94 4.62
CA ASP A 454 5.53 -37.73 4.46
C ASP A 454 4.98 -37.72 3.04
N VAL A 455 5.53 -36.86 2.19
CA VAL A 455 5.12 -36.73 0.79
C VAL A 455 6.24 -37.17 -0.15
N GLN A 456 5.88 -37.48 -1.39
CA GLN A 456 6.85 -37.73 -2.45
C GLN A 456 7.76 -36.51 -2.64
N ARG A 457 9.01 -36.74 -3.07
CA ARG A 457 9.95 -35.66 -3.37
C ARG A 457 9.37 -34.70 -4.41
N ALA A 458 9.55 -33.41 -4.19
CA ALA A 458 8.94 -32.35 -4.98
C ALA A 458 9.21 -32.53 -6.49
N ILE A 459 10.48 -32.75 -6.86
CA ILE A 459 10.89 -32.91 -8.25
C ILE A 459 10.23 -34.12 -8.93
N THR A 460 10.00 -35.22 -8.19
CA THR A 460 9.36 -36.44 -8.71
C THR A 460 7.91 -36.17 -9.10
N VAL A 461 7.18 -35.41 -8.26
CA VAL A 461 5.80 -35.01 -8.56
C VAL A 461 5.76 -34.01 -9.72
N LEU A 462 6.63 -33.00 -9.69
CA LEU A 462 6.65 -31.92 -10.69
C LEU A 462 7.08 -32.41 -12.08
N ALA A 463 7.93 -33.44 -12.15
CA ALA A 463 8.31 -34.11 -13.38
C ALA A 463 7.19 -34.99 -13.97
N GLY A 464 6.10 -35.23 -13.24
CA GLY A 464 5.01 -36.11 -13.67
C GLY A 464 5.45 -37.57 -13.75
N VAL A 465 6.32 -38.02 -12.85
CA VAL A 465 6.71 -39.44 -12.79
C VAL A 465 5.49 -40.27 -12.39
N PRO A 466 5.09 -41.29 -13.17
CA PRO A 466 3.92 -42.09 -12.86
C PRO A 466 4.02 -42.73 -11.49
N TYR A 467 2.96 -42.58 -10.71
CA TYR A 467 2.75 -43.25 -9.43
C TYR A 467 1.31 -43.75 -9.38
N TYR A 468 1.13 -44.95 -8.87
CA TYR A 468 -0.19 -45.53 -8.60
C TYR A 468 -0.25 -46.02 -7.16
N GLU A 469 -1.44 -45.98 -6.59
CA GLU A 469 -1.65 -46.44 -5.23
C GLU A 469 -1.31 -47.93 -5.12
N GLY A 470 -0.52 -48.30 -4.11
CA GLY A 470 -0.02 -49.66 -3.92
C GLY A 470 1.20 -50.04 -4.78
N MET A 471 1.84 -49.10 -5.49
CA MET A 471 3.07 -49.35 -6.25
C MET A 471 4.13 -50.10 -5.40
N PRO A 472 4.63 -51.28 -5.83
CA PRO A 472 5.55 -52.08 -5.03
C PRO A 472 6.84 -51.31 -4.67
N ALA A 473 7.34 -51.50 -3.45
CA ALA A 473 8.55 -50.82 -2.98
C ALA A 473 9.76 -51.07 -3.89
N ILE A 474 9.91 -52.29 -4.42
CA ILE A 474 10.99 -52.60 -5.36
C ILE A 474 10.87 -51.80 -6.67
N GLU A 475 9.66 -51.53 -7.14
CA GLU A 475 9.43 -50.73 -8.33
C GLU A 475 9.75 -49.26 -8.04
N GLN A 476 9.22 -48.73 -6.93
CA GLN A 476 9.53 -47.38 -6.45
C GLN A 476 11.04 -47.15 -6.32
N SER A 477 11.78 -48.13 -5.79
CA SER A 477 13.24 -48.05 -5.62
C SER A 477 14.00 -48.00 -6.95
N ARG A 478 13.47 -48.56 -8.04
CA ARG A 478 14.17 -48.72 -9.33
C ARG A 478 13.88 -47.63 -10.34
N VAL A 479 12.71 -47.00 -10.26
CA VAL A 479 12.35 -45.92 -11.18
C VAL A 479 13.35 -44.77 -11.03
N ARG A 480 13.81 -44.26 -12.17
CA ARG A 480 14.64 -43.07 -12.31
C ARG A 480 14.01 -42.20 -13.38
N MET A 481 13.98 -40.88 -13.18
CA MET A 481 13.51 -39.93 -14.19
C MET A 481 14.33 -40.02 -15.48
N THR A 482 13.66 -39.88 -16.63
CA THR A 482 14.36 -39.62 -17.89
C THR A 482 14.99 -38.21 -17.89
N PRO A 483 15.96 -37.92 -18.77
CA PRO A 483 16.50 -36.56 -18.90
C PRO A 483 15.43 -35.48 -19.13
N GLU A 484 14.40 -35.78 -19.93
CA GLU A 484 13.29 -34.87 -20.23
C GLU A 484 12.40 -34.64 -19.00
N GLN A 485 12.09 -35.70 -18.26
CA GLN A 485 11.37 -35.60 -16.99
C GLN A 485 12.16 -34.78 -15.98
N PHE A 486 13.47 -34.99 -15.90
CA PHE A 486 14.33 -34.25 -15.00
C PHE A 486 14.43 -32.76 -15.36
N ASP A 487 14.56 -32.39 -16.64
CA ASP A 487 14.54 -30.98 -17.07
C ASP A 487 13.19 -30.31 -16.75
N LEU A 488 12.07 -30.96 -17.07
CA LEU A 488 10.73 -30.46 -16.77
C LEU A 488 10.53 -30.29 -15.25
N GLY A 489 10.87 -31.33 -14.48
CA GLY A 489 10.81 -31.32 -13.02
C GLY A 489 11.68 -30.24 -12.41
N SER A 490 12.90 -30.05 -12.93
CA SER A 490 13.83 -29.01 -12.48
C SER A 490 13.27 -27.62 -12.72
N ARG A 491 12.78 -27.31 -13.93
CA ARG A 491 12.19 -25.99 -14.23
C ARG A 491 11.01 -25.68 -13.33
N ARG A 492 10.12 -26.65 -13.14
CA ARG A 492 8.95 -26.52 -12.27
C ARG A 492 9.35 -26.41 -10.80
N LEU A 493 10.37 -27.13 -10.35
CA LEU A 493 10.91 -27.02 -8.99
C LEU A 493 11.48 -25.61 -8.74
N LEU A 494 12.21 -25.05 -9.70
CA LEU A 494 12.71 -23.68 -9.61
C LEU A 494 11.57 -22.65 -9.57
N MET A 495 10.49 -22.85 -10.34
CA MET A 495 9.29 -22.02 -10.24
C MET A 495 8.62 -22.13 -8.87
N ALA A 496 8.44 -23.35 -8.35
CA ALA A 496 7.87 -23.59 -7.02
C ALA A 496 8.73 -22.95 -5.93
N THR A 497 10.06 -23.04 -6.04
CA THR A 497 11.00 -22.48 -5.07
C THR A 497 11.00 -20.95 -5.13
N LEU A 498 10.97 -20.34 -6.32
CA LEU A 498 10.84 -18.90 -6.44
C LEU A 498 9.54 -18.44 -5.77
N TRP A 499 8.41 -19.13 -6.03
CA TRP A 499 7.14 -18.83 -5.38
C TRP A 499 7.25 -18.96 -3.85
N GLN A 500 7.81 -20.06 -3.35
CA GLN A 500 8.05 -20.30 -1.93
C GLN A 500 8.84 -19.16 -1.28
N MET A 501 9.88 -18.64 -1.96
CA MET A 501 10.74 -17.57 -1.46
C MET A 501 10.12 -16.17 -1.57
N THR A 502 9.12 -15.97 -2.44
CA THR A 502 8.47 -14.66 -2.66
C THR A 502 7.07 -14.54 -2.07
N TYR A 503 6.51 -15.60 -1.49
CA TYR A 503 5.20 -15.59 -0.82
C TYR A 503 5.33 -15.30 0.69
N PRO A 504 4.29 -14.74 1.36
CA PRO A 504 4.26 -14.66 2.82
C PRO A 504 4.38 -16.02 3.50
N GLY A 505 5.03 -16.07 4.66
CA GLY A 505 5.34 -17.30 5.38
C GLY A 505 6.83 -17.63 5.35
N VAL A 506 7.23 -18.65 6.10
CA VAL A 506 8.61 -19.12 6.28
C VAL A 506 8.90 -20.23 5.27
N PRO A 507 9.77 -20.01 4.26
CA PRO A 507 10.16 -21.05 3.33
C PRO A 507 10.82 -22.21 4.07
N SER A 508 10.35 -23.43 3.85
CA SER A 508 10.92 -24.66 4.41
C SER A 508 11.49 -25.55 3.30
N VAL A 509 12.81 -25.63 3.23
CA VAL A 509 13.54 -26.49 2.30
C VAL A 509 13.71 -27.86 2.94
N TYR A 510 13.18 -28.92 2.32
CA TYR A 510 13.40 -30.29 2.78
C TYR A 510 14.73 -30.81 2.23
N TYR A 511 15.60 -31.34 3.10
CA TYR A 511 16.98 -31.66 2.73
C TYR A 511 17.08 -32.47 1.44
N GLY A 512 17.82 -31.97 0.45
CA GLY A 512 17.99 -32.62 -0.84
C GLY A 512 17.12 -32.05 -1.96
N ASP A 513 16.05 -31.31 -1.66
CA ASP A 513 15.25 -30.65 -2.70
C ASP A 513 16.08 -29.59 -3.44
N GLU A 514 16.99 -28.90 -2.75
CA GLU A 514 17.90 -27.89 -3.31
C GLU A 514 18.99 -28.46 -4.22
N ILE A 515 19.17 -29.78 -4.24
CA ILE A 515 20.05 -30.49 -5.17
C ILE A 515 19.28 -31.42 -6.12
N GLY A 516 17.94 -31.34 -6.14
CA GLY A 516 17.08 -32.08 -7.05
C GLY A 516 16.95 -33.58 -6.73
N MET A 517 17.01 -33.98 -5.45
CA MET A 517 16.85 -35.38 -5.06
C MET A 517 15.46 -35.91 -5.39
N GLN A 518 15.42 -37.11 -5.97
CA GLN A 518 14.19 -37.80 -6.35
C GLN A 518 13.81 -38.90 -5.36
N GLY A 519 12.52 -39.19 -5.25
CA GLY A 519 12.00 -40.22 -4.35
C GLY A 519 10.49 -40.25 -4.34
N PHE A 520 9.91 -41.45 -4.28
CA PHE A 520 8.47 -41.64 -4.09
C PHE A 520 8.10 -41.52 -2.61
N LYS A 521 7.08 -42.25 -2.14
CA LYS A 521 6.62 -42.17 -0.75
C LYS A 521 7.65 -42.80 0.20
N ASP A 522 7.39 -42.65 1.50
CA ASP A 522 8.15 -43.30 2.56
C ASP A 522 8.37 -44.80 2.25
N PRO A 523 9.62 -45.30 2.30
CA PRO A 523 10.84 -44.62 2.78
C PRO A 523 11.71 -43.92 1.73
N PHE A 524 11.31 -43.91 0.46
CA PHE A 524 12.15 -43.38 -0.64
C PHE A 524 12.26 -41.85 -0.68
N ASN A 525 11.34 -41.12 -0.05
CA ASN A 525 11.50 -39.68 0.19
C ASN A 525 12.56 -39.36 1.26
N ARG A 526 13.05 -40.36 2.01
CA ARG A 526 14.05 -40.25 3.09
C ARG A 526 15.40 -40.87 2.67
N ARG A 527 15.77 -40.76 1.39
CA ARG A 527 17.09 -41.17 0.89
C ARG A 527 18.21 -40.35 1.54
N PRO A 528 19.39 -40.94 1.76
CA PRO A 528 20.55 -40.19 2.24
C PRO A 528 20.91 -39.02 1.32
N TYR A 529 21.34 -37.90 1.90
CA TYR A 529 21.71 -36.70 1.16
C TYR A 529 22.92 -36.97 0.25
N ASP A 530 22.81 -36.59 -1.03
CA ASP A 530 23.88 -36.80 -2.01
C ASP A 530 24.90 -35.65 -2.01
N TRP A 531 25.86 -35.72 -1.09
CA TRP A 531 26.94 -34.75 -0.97
C TRP A 531 27.90 -34.72 -2.17
N VAL A 532 27.92 -35.76 -3.00
CA VAL A 532 28.92 -35.94 -4.07
C VAL A 532 28.36 -35.55 -5.43
N HIS A 533 27.14 -35.98 -5.77
CA HIS A 533 26.54 -35.82 -7.09
C HIS A 533 25.32 -34.90 -7.13
N GLY A 534 25.01 -34.21 -6.03
CA GLY A 534 23.91 -33.22 -5.98
C GLY A 534 24.01 -32.17 -7.09
N ASN A 535 22.85 -31.79 -7.66
CA ASN A 535 22.80 -30.86 -8.79
C ASN A 535 23.17 -29.43 -8.36
N LYS A 536 24.35 -28.98 -8.80
CA LYS A 536 24.89 -27.64 -8.48
C LYS A 536 24.13 -26.50 -9.14
N GLU A 537 23.50 -26.72 -10.30
CA GLU A 537 22.73 -25.68 -10.99
C GLU A 537 21.44 -25.36 -10.22
N ILE A 538 20.68 -26.38 -9.84
CA ILE A 538 19.49 -26.23 -8.98
C ILE A 538 19.90 -25.52 -7.68
N ARG A 539 20.97 -25.99 -7.05
CA ARG A 539 21.49 -25.37 -5.82
C ARG A 539 21.82 -23.90 -5.98
N SER A 540 22.49 -23.53 -7.08
CA SER A 540 22.82 -22.12 -7.37
C SER A 540 21.60 -21.22 -7.51
N TRP A 541 20.47 -21.77 -7.94
CA TRP A 541 19.21 -21.03 -8.02
C TRP A 541 18.55 -20.90 -6.65
N PHE A 542 18.56 -21.96 -5.84
CA PHE A 542 18.13 -21.90 -4.44
C PHE A 542 18.94 -20.84 -3.66
N GLU A 543 20.26 -20.85 -3.78
CA GLU A 543 21.16 -19.85 -3.18
C GLU A 543 20.76 -18.43 -3.59
N ARG A 544 20.49 -18.18 -4.88
CA ARG A 544 20.05 -16.87 -5.39
C ARG A 544 18.67 -16.46 -4.88
N PHE A 545 17.70 -17.38 -4.84
CA PHE A 545 16.34 -17.09 -4.37
C PHE A 545 16.30 -16.83 -2.86
N ILE A 546 17.09 -17.56 -2.08
CA ILE A 546 17.23 -17.33 -0.64
C ILE A 546 17.96 -16.01 -0.37
N ALA A 547 19.05 -15.73 -1.10
CA ALA A 547 19.80 -14.48 -0.96
C ALA A 547 18.90 -13.26 -1.19
N ILE A 548 18.17 -13.22 -2.32
CA ILE A 548 17.30 -12.07 -2.61
C ILE A 548 16.19 -11.90 -1.57
N ARG A 549 15.63 -12.99 -1.03
CA ARG A 549 14.64 -12.90 0.06
C ARG A 549 15.27 -12.32 1.33
N ASN A 550 16.46 -12.80 1.71
CA ASN A 550 17.14 -12.39 2.93
C ASN A 550 17.65 -10.94 2.87
N GLU A 551 17.96 -10.44 1.68
CA GLU A 551 18.43 -9.07 1.44
C GLU A 551 17.28 -8.05 1.38
N ASN A 552 16.01 -8.48 1.23
CA ASN A 552 14.91 -7.56 0.93
C ASN A 552 13.71 -7.75 1.88
N ASP A 553 13.42 -6.75 2.71
CA ASP A 553 12.30 -6.76 3.66
C ASP A 553 10.95 -6.97 3.00
N ALA A 554 10.73 -6.41 1.80
CA ALA A 554 9.47 -6.53 1.08
C ALA A 554 9.09 -7.99 0.78
N LEU A 555 10.05 -8.89 0.56
CA LEU A 555 9.79 -10.31 0.31
C LEU A 555 9.49 -11.09 1.61
N ARG A 556 9.88 -10.56 2.77
CA ARG A 556 9.64 -11.17 4.09
C ARG A 556 8.35 -10.68 4.72
N THR A 557 8.23 -9.37 4.93
CA THR A 557 7.12 -8.75 5.68
C THR A 557 6.32 -7.71 4.89
N GLY A 558 6.69 -7.43 3.64
CA GLY A 558 5.91 -6.56 2.75
C GLY A 558 4.55 -7.14 2.37
N ASP A 559 3.61 -6.28 2.00
CA ASP A 559 2.23 -6.62 1.63
C ASP A 559 2.18 -7.61 0.46
N ILE A 560 1.10 -8.37 0.36
CA ILE A 560 0.86 -9.34 -0.71
C ILE A 560 -0.33 -8.87 -1.56
N LEU A 561 -0.08 -8.55 -2.82
CA LEU A 561 -1.11 -8.04 -3.73
C LEU A 561 -1.27 -9.00 -4.92
N PRO A 562 -2.35 -9.80 -4.98
CA PRO A 562 -2.70 -10.54 -6.19
C PRO A 562 -2.91 -9.56 -7.36
N LEU A 563 -2.24 -9.82 -8.48
CA LEU A 563 -2.30 -8.95 -9.68
C LEU A 563 -2.97 -9.62 -10.87
N TYR A 564 -2.74 -10.91 -11.07
CA TYR A 564 -3.22 -11.64 -12.24
C TYR A 564 -3.39 -13.13 -11.96
N GLY A 565 -4.42 -13.75 -12.55
CA GLY A 565 -4.60 -15.19 -12.56
C GLY A 565 -5.56 -15.63 -13.65
N ALA A 566 -5.03 -16.20 -14.73
CA ALA A 566 -5.82 -16.78 -15.81
C ALA A 566 -4.98 -17.74 -16.67
N GLY A 567 -5.59 -18.82 -17.14
CA GLY A 567 -4.93 -19.79 -18.02
C GLY A 567 -3.66 -20.37 -17.39
N ASP A 568 -2.52 -20.19 -18.06
CA ASP A 568 -1.22 -20.69 -17.60
C ASP A 568 -0.39 -19.68 -16.81
N VAL A 569 -0.99 -18.55 -16.39
CA VAL A 569 -0.26 -17.46 -15.72
C VAL A 569 -0.91 -17.05 -14.41
N ILE A 570 -0.05 -16.82 -13.42
CA ILE A 570 -0.36 -16.10 -12.18
C ILE A 570 0.70 -15.02 -11.94
N ALA A 571 0.30 -13.92 -11.29
CA ALA A 571 1.23 -12.90 -10.82
C ALA A 571 0.73 -12.22 -9.55
N TYR A 572 1.66 -11.87 -8.67
CA TYR A 572 1.41 -11.08 -7.46
C TYR A 572 2.58 -10.15 -7.16
N ALA A 573 2.32 -9.07 -6.41
CA ALA A 573 3.34 -8.17 -5.93
C ALA A 573 3.63 -8.38 -4.44
N ARG A 574 4.88 -8.07 -4.07
CA ARG A 574 5.33 -7.87 -2.69
C ARG A 574 5.82 -6.44 -2.55
N ASN A 575 5.29 -5.66 -1.62
CA ASN A 575 5.74 -4.28 -1.45
C ASN A 575 5.82 -3.80 0.00
N ILE A 576 6.73 -2.87 0.24
CA ILE A 576 6.73 -2.01 1.42
C ILE A 576 6.51 -0.60 0.92
N ARG A 577 5.51 0.07 1.48
CA ARG A 577 5.13 1.43 1.08
C ARG A 577 5.48 2.39 2.22
N SER A 578 6.20 3.46 1.90
CA SER A 578 6.50 4.55 2.85
C SER A 578 7.30 4.14 4.09
N GLY A 579 8.11 3.08 3.95
CA GLY A 579 9.04 2.58 4.96
C GLY A 579 8.41 1.73 6.07
N TYR A 580 7.20 1.19 5.88
CA TYR A 580 6.54 0.32 6.87
C TYR A 580 6.01 -0.97 6.26
N ASP A 581 6.23 -2.08 6.96
CA ASP A 581 5.68 -3.37 6.60
C ASP A 581 4.24 -3.60 7.10
N VAL A 582 3.66 -4.78 6.84
CA VAL A 582 2.28 -5.09 7.24
C VAL A 582 2.05 -5.17 8.76
N PHE A 583 3.13 -5.17 9.55
CA PHE A 583 3.13 -5.15 11.02
C PHE A 583 3.43 -3.75 11.56
N ASN A 584 3.46 -2.74 10.69
CA ASN A 584 3.76 -1.35 11.01
C ASN A 584 5.15 -1.17 11.65
N GLN A 585 6.10 -2.04 11.30
CA GLN A 585 7.52 -1.90 11.65
C GLN A 585 8.25 -1.14 10.56
N GLU A 586 9.24 -0.32 10.96
CA GLU A 586 10.05 0.43 10.01
C GLU A 586 11.01 -0.50 9.26
N LYS A 587 10.97 -0.45 7.92
CA LYS A 587 11.66 -1.37 7.02
C LYS A 587 12.10 -0.66 5.75
N GLU A 588 13.05 -1.26 5.03
CA GLU A 588 13.48 -0.74 3.74
C GLU A 588 12.36 -0.87 2.70
N ASP A 589 12.13 0.19 1.93
CA ASP A 589 11.17 0.18 0.83
C ASP A 589 11.64 -0.80 -0.25
N GLY A 590 10.71 -1.53 -0.84
CA GLY A 590 10.99 -2.44 -1.92
C GLY A 590 9.71 -2.85 -2.62
N VAL A 591 9.76 -2.99 -3.94
CA VAL A 591 8.62 -3.43 -4.74
C VAL A 591 9.07 -4.53 -5.68
N PHE A 592 8.43 -5.69 -5.54
CA PHE A 592 8.68 -6.88 -6.33
C PHE A 592 7.40 -7.38 -6.97
N ILE A 593 7.50 -7.93 -8.17
CA ILE A 593 6.42 -8.65 -8.85
C ILE A 593 6.93 -10.03 -9.23
N ALA A 594 6.31 -11.07 -8.69
CA ALA A 594 6.56 -12.46 -9.07
C ALA A 594 5.48 -12.89 -10.07
N ALA A 595 5.90 -13.40 -11.23
CA ALA A 595 5.00 -13.83 -12.29
C ALA A 595 5.45 -15.19 -12.85
N PHE A 596 4.52 -16.12 -13.00
CA PHE A 596 4.82 -17.52 -13.33
C PHE A 596 4.06 -17.94 -14.58
N ASN A 597 4.76 -18.51 -15.56
CA ASN A 597 4.16 -19.10 -16.75
C ASN A 597 4.45 -20.60 -16.79
N ARG A 598 3.41 -21.42 -16.59
CA ARG A 598 3.54 -22.88 -16.60
C ARG A 598 3.45 -23.49 -18.01
N ASN A 599 3.12 -22.68 -19.03
CA ASN A 599 2.97 -23.17 -20.39
C ASN A 599 4.29 -23.80 -20.85
N LEU A 600 4.19 -24.95 -21.52
CA LEU A 600 5.36 -25.76 -21.90
C LEU A 600 6.19 -25.14 -23.02
N THR A 601 5.57 -24.32 -23.89
CA THR A 601 6.17 -23.90 -25.16
C THR A 601 6.01 -22.42 -25.48
N GLU A 602 4.94 -21.78 -24.99
CA GLU A 602 4.56 -20.42 -25.36
C GLU A 602 4.97 -19.39 -24.30
N THR A 603 5.48 -18.26 -24.78
CA THR A 603 5.65 -17.06 -23.97
C THR A 603 4.29 -16.40 -23.76
N GLN A 604 3.94 -16.11 -22.52
CA GLN A 604 2.71 -15.42 -22.19
C GLN A 604 2.97 -13.93 -21.92
N THR A 605 2.04 -13.07 -22.31
CA THR A 605 2.08 -11.64 -22.02
C THR A 605 0.88 -11.24 -21.18
N ILE A 606 1.13 -10.61 -20.05
CA ILE A 606 0.09 -10.08 -19.16
C ILE A 606 0.22 -8.57 -19.02
N ASP A 607 -0.87 -7.91 -18.70
CA ASP A 607 -0.96 -6.46 -18.52
C ASP A 607 -1.58 -6.18 -17.15
N VAL A 608 -0.76 -5.75 -16.19
CA VAL A 608 -1.17 -5.59 -14.78
C VAL A 608 -1.21 -4.12 -14.38
N GLU A 609 -2.23 -3.75 -13.62
CA GLU A 609 -2.36 -2.42 -13.04
C GLU A 609 -1.53 -2.31 -11.77
N VAL A 610 -0.67 -1.29 -11.72
CA VAL A 610 0.30 -1.03 -10.63
C VAL A 610 0.26 0.42 -10.13
N SER A 611 -0.64 1.26 -10.66
CA SER A 611 -0.80 2.68 -10.32
C SER A 611 -0.94 2.97 -8.83
N ASP A 612 -1.45 2.00 -8.06
CA ASP A 612 -1.66 2.13 -6.62
C ASP A 612 -0.37 1.94 -5.80
N PHE A 613 0.71 1.38 -6.38
CA PHE A 613 1.93 1.04 -5.63
C PHE A 613 3.27 1.13 -6.34
N ALA A 614 3.30 1.30 -7.67
CA ALA A 614 4.55 1.35 -8.41
C ALA A 614 4.50 2.24 -9.66
N CYS A 615 5.65 2.83 -10.01
CA CYS A 615 5.85 3.63 -11.21
C CYS A 615 7.31 3.52 -11.70
N GLY A 616 7.61 4.02 -12.89
CA GLY A 616 8.97 4.00 -13.44
C GLY A 616 9.31 2.64 -14.07
N VAL A 617 10.52 2.14 -13.85
CA VAL A 617 11.04 0.95 -14.55
C VAL A 617 11.22 -0.21 -13.58
N PHE A 618 10.84 -1.39 -14.01
CA PHE A 618 11.16 -2.68 -13.38
C PHE A 618 12.28 -3.37 -14.14
N GLU A 619 13.13 -4.10 -13.43
CA GLU A 619 14.16 -4.98 -13.99
C GLU A 619 13.98 -6.41 -13.48
N ASP A 620 14.36 -7.40 -14.28
CA ASP A 620 14.49 -8.78 -13.83
C ASP A 620 15.62 -8.87 -12.80
N ALA A 621 15.29 -9.31 -11.59
CA ALA A 621 16.21 -9.35 -10.46
C ALA A 621 17.44 -10.25 -10.70
N PHE A 622 17.34 -11.22 -11.60
CA PHE A 622 18.45 -12.12 -11.95
C PHE A 622 19.04 -11.82 -13.34
N LYS A 623 18.44 -10.90 -14.10
CA LYS A 623 18.95 -10.42 -15.39
C LYS A 623 18.60 -8.93 -15.60
N PRO A 624 19.30 -7.99 -14.93
CA PRO A 624 18.92 -6.56 -14.94
C PRO A 624 18.85 -5.91 -16.33
N SER A 625 19.48 -6.50 -17.35
CA SER A 625 19.36 -6.04 -18.74
C SER A 625 17.95 -6.20 -19.33
N ARG A 626 17.06 -6.96 -18.69
CA ARG A 626 15.66 -7.15 -19.07
C ARG A 626 14.80 -6.20 -18.23
N THR A 627 14.28 -5.16 -18.88
CA THR A 627 13.50 -4.10 -18.22
C THR A 627 12.07 -4.01 -18.74
N TYR A 628 11.18 -3.48 -17.90
CA TYR A 628 9.77 -3.26 -18.20
C TYR A 628 9.37 -1.88 -17.66
N GLU A 629 8.80 -1.03 -18.51
CA GLU A 629 8.41 0.33 -18.13
C GLU A 629 6.93 0.37 -17.73
N VAL A 630 6.61 1.14 -16.68
CA VAL A 630 5.25 1.41 -16.28
C VAL A 630 4.72 2.57 -17.13
N GLU A 631 3.74 2.28 -17.97
CA GLU A 631 3.07 3.27 -18.83
C GLU A 631 1.64 3.47 -18.31
N ARG A 632 1.29 4.72 -17.96
CA ARG A 632 -0.05 5.08 -17.43
C ARG A 632 -0.53 4.16 -16.30
N GLY A 633 0.38 3.81 -15.39
CA GLY A 633 0.06 2.97 -14.24
C GLY A 633 -0.12 1.48 -14.55
N ARG A 634 0.20 1.04 -15.77
CA ARG A 634 0.14 -0.36 -16.19
C ARG A 634 1.52 -0.89 -16.55
N LEU A 635 1.75 -2.17 -16.27
CA LEU A 635 2.99 -2.86 -16.56
C LEU A 635 2.70 -4.08 -17.44
N ARG A 636 3.24 -4.07 -18.66
CA ARG A 636 3.11 -5.19 -19.60
C ARG A 636 4.29 -6.14 -19.48
N ILE A 637 4.05 -7.36 -18.97
CA ILE A 637 5.08 -8.33 -18.63
C ILE A 637 5.06 -9.49 -19.63
N LYS A 638 6.22 -9.84 -20.18
CA LYS A 638 6.43 -11.03 -21.04
C LYS A 638 7.16 -12.11 -20.26
N ILE A 639 6.57 -13.29 -20.17
CA ILE A 639 7.04 -14.39 -19.32
C ILE A 639 7.33 -15.62 -20.20
N PRO A 640 8.60 -16.08 -20.29
CA PRO A 640 8.95 -17.28 -21.07
C PRO A 640 8.22 -18.54 -20.61
N PRO A 641 8.12 -19.59 -21.44
CA PRO A 641 7.54 -20.87 -21.03
C PRO A 641 8.33 -21.52 -19.89
N LEU A 642 7.64 -22.22 -18.99
CA LEU A 642 8.20 -22.89 -17.82
C LEU A 642 9.17 -22.00 -17.03
N PHE A 643 8.75 -20.75 -16.77
CA PHE A 643 9.60 -19.74 -16.17
C PHE A 643 8.87 -18.94 -15.09
N GLY A 644 9.57 -18.71 -13.98
CA GLY A 644 9.20 -17.76 -12.94
C GLY A 644 10.05 -16.50 -13.08
N LEU A 645 9.40 -15.35 -13.24
CA LEU A 645 10.04 -14.06 -13.38
C LEU A 645 9.86 -13.27 -12.08
N LEU A 646 10.97 -12.78 -11.52
CA LEU A 646 10.95 -11.86 -10.39
C LEU A 646 11.43 -10.50 -10.86
N LEU A 647 10.49 -9.55 -10.94
CA LEU A 647 10.78 -8.17 -11.27
C LEU A 647 10.98 -7.38 -9.98
N ARG A 648 12.00 -6.53 -9.94
CA ARG A 648 12.22 -5.53 -8.88
C ARG A 648 12.07 -4.15 -9.49
N GLN A 649 11.41 -3.23 -8.79
CA GLN A 649 11.40 -1.83 -9.21
C GLN A 649 12.83 -1.29 -9.13
N ARG A 650 13.31 -0.76 -10.24
CA ARG A 650 14.66 -0.21 -10.32
C ARG A 650 14.75 1.03 -9.45
N GLU A 651 15.73 1.05 -8.56
CA GLU A 651 16.10 2.27 -7.87
C GLU A 651 16.79 3.20 -8.87
N GLU A 652 16.16 4.35 -9.12
CA GLU A 652 16.79 5.41 -9.89
C GLU A 652 17.47 6.40 -8.94
N PRO A 653 18.68 6.86 -9.27
CA PRO A 653 19.34 7.89 -8.48
C PRO A 653 18.45 9.14 -8.48
N GLN A 654 18.31 9.75 -7.30
CA GLN A 654 17.57 11.00 -7.16
C GLN A 654 18.24 12.08 -8.01
N ARG A 655 17.49 12.64 -8.97
CA ARG A 655 17.93 13.66 -9.92
C ARG A 655 17.60 15.07 -9.44
N TYR A 656 16.56 15.21 -8.62
CA TYR A 656 16.06 16.51 -8.16
C TYR A 656 16.17 16.65 -6.64
N GLU A 657 16.52 17.84 -6.16
CA GLU A 657 16.40 18.15 -4.74
C GLU A 657 14.93 17.99 -4.29
N ARG A 658 14.73 17.30 -3.17
CA ARG A 658 13.42 17.17 -2.55
C ARG A 658 13.16 18.37 -1.64
N LYS A 659 11.97 18.94 -1.76
CA LYS A 659 11.52 20.10 -0.99
C LYS A 659 10.12 19.87 -0.43
N ALA A 660 9.80 20.58 0.66
CA ALA A 660 8.44 20.67 1.21
C ALA A 660 8.01 22.14 1.28
N GLY A 661 6.71 22.38 1.17
CA GLY A 661 6.15 23.72 1.26
C GLY A 661 4.71 23.79 1.70
N VAL A 662 4.25 25.02 1.86
CA VAL A 662 2.88 25.33 2.31
C VAL A 662 2.18 26.20 1.27
N LEU A 663 0.94 25.81 0.93
CA LEU A 663 0.02 26.64 0.15
C LEU A 663 -0.75 27.55 1.11
N LEU A 664 -0.50 28.86 1.03
CA LEU A 664 -1.22 29.89 1.76
C LEU A 664 -1.16 31.20 0.98
N HIS A 665 -2.29 31.68 0.46
CA HIS A 665 -2.31 32.98 -0.22
C HIS A 665 -2.13 34.12 0.80
N PRO A 666 -1.39 35.20 0.50
CA PRO A 666 -1.11 36.26 1.48
C PRO A 666 -2.36 36.92 2.04
N THR A 667 -3.47 36.97 1.30
CA THR A 667 -4.74 37.53 1.80
C THR A 667 -5.30 36.77 3.01
N SER A 668 -4.94 35.48 3.14
CA SER A 668 -5.37 34.62 4.24
C SER A 668 -4.48 34.75 5.46
N LEU A 669 -3.40 35.54 5.44
CA LEU A 669 -2.62 35.80 6.64
C LEU A 669 -3.43 36.63 7.65
N PRO A 670 -3.21 36.43 8.96
CA PRO A 670 -3.85 37.26 9.98
C PRO A 670 -3.50 38.73 9.76
N SER A 671 -4.48 39.63 9.89
CA SER A 671 -4.23 41.06 9.77
C SER A 671 -5.23 41.89 10.55
N LYS A 672 -4.71 42.90 11.23
CA LYS A 672 -5.50 43.93 11.91
C LYS A 672 -6.26 44.84 10.94
N TYR A 673 -6.05 44.70 9.63
CA TYR A 673 -6.67 45.50 8.58
C TYR A 673 -7.76 44.75 7.79
N GLY A 674 -8.15 43.55 8.23
CA GLY A 674 -9.26 42.77 7.67
C GLY A 674 -8.88 41.83 6.52
N VAL A 675 -7.71 42.00 5.90
CA VAL A 675 -7.12 41.09 4.92
C VAL A 675 -5.63 40.98 5.16
N GLY A 676 -5.05 39.81 4.97
CA GLY A 676 -3.60 39.64 5.01
C GLY A 676 -2.89 40.54 3.98
N ASP A 677 -1.75 41.07 4.40
CA ASP A 677 -0.95 42.03 3.64
C ASP A 677 0.55 41.74 3.80
N PHE A 678 1.40 42.51 3.12
CA PHE A 678 2.86 42.35 3.16
C PHE A 678 3.51 42.93 4.43
N GLY A 679 2.74 43.05 5.51
CA GLY A 679 3.18 43.52 6.82
C GLY A 679 3.80 42.42 7.68
N LYS A 680 3.91 42.70 8.99
CA LYS A 680 4.65 41.87 9.96
C LYS A 680 4.28 40.39 9.97
N GLU A 681 3.01 40.04 9.79
CA GLU A 681 2.57 38.64 9.83
C GLU A 681 3.09 37.82 8.63
N ALA A 682 3.33 38.44 7.46
CA ALA A 682 3.96 37.76 6.33
C ALA A 682 5.43 37.38 6.62
N TYR A 683 6.20 38.28 7.24
CA TYR A 683 7.57 37.99 7.67
C TYR A 683 7.60 36.91 8.76
N ARG A 684 6.66 36.97 9.72
CA ARG A 684 6.51 35.96 10.76
C ARG A 684 6.15 34.59 10.19
N PHE A 685 5.32 34.55 9.15
CA PHE A 685 4.99 33.31 8.46
C PHE A 685 6.22 32.71 7.75
N LEU A 686 7.04 33.54 7.10
CA LEU A 686 8.32 33.09 6.52
C LEU A 686 9.30 32.57 7.58
N ASP A 687 9.37 33.21 8.74
CA ASP A 687 10.16 32.71 9.87
C ASP A 687 9.65 31.34 10.36
N PHE A 688 8.33 31.17 10.46
CA PHE A 688 7.70 29.88 10.78
C PHE A 688 8.04 28.80 9.75
N LEU A 689 7.94 29.09 8.44
CA LEU A 689 8.29 28.15 7.38
C LEU A 689 9.75 27.69 7.50
N ALA A 690 10.68 28.63 7.70
CA ALA A 690 12.09 28.33 7.88
C ALA A 690 12.35 27.49 9.15
N GLU A 691 11.68 27.81 10.26
CA GLU A 691 11.77 27.02 11.51
C GLU A 691 11.21 25.60 11.31
N ALA A 692 10.13 25.47 10.55
CA ALA A 692 9.47 24.21 10.19
C ALA A 692 10.23 23.39 9.12
N GLY A 693 11.38 23.87 8.64
CA GLY A 693 12.18 23.21 7.61
C GLY A 693 11.49 23.18 6.23
N GLN A 694 10.46 24.00 6.01
CA GLN A 694 9.86 24.18 4.70
C GLN A 694 10.79 25.02 3.84
N LYS A 695 10.80 24.78 2.54
CA LYS A 695 11.60 25.53 1.56
C LYS A 695 10.75 26.27 0.54
N ILE A 696 9.44 26.00 0.50
CA ILE A 696 8.54 26.58 -0.50
C ILE A 696 7.34 27.25 0.17
N TRP A 697 7.04 28.48 -0.24
CA TRP A 697 5.77 29.14 0.01
C TRP A 697 4.99 29.25 -1.30
N GLN A 698 3.93 28.46 -1.44
CA GLN A 698 3.06 28.58 -2.60
C GLN A 698 1.94 29.60 -2.36
N ILE A 699 1.76 30.46 -3.36
CA ILE A 699 0.73 31.49 -3.40
C ILE A 699 -0.15 31.32 -4.64
N LEU A 700 -1.36 31.85 -4.57
CA LEU A 700 -2.23 32.07 -5.73
C LEU A 700 -1.82 33.38 -6.45
N PRO A 701 -2.38 33.67 -7.65
CA PRO A 701 -2.03 34.88 -8.39
C PRO A 701 -2.18 36.15 -7.56
N LEU A 702 -1.17 37.02 -7.59
CA LEU A 702 -1.18 38.28 -6.83
C LEU A 702 -1.91 39.43 -7.55
N SER A 703 -2.46 39.14 -8.72
CA SER A 703 -3.05 40.13 -9.60
C SER A 703 -4.37 40.72 -9.05
N PRO A 704 -4.77 41.93 -9.45
CA PRO A 704 -6.03 42.54 -9.03
C PRO A 704 -7.22 41.66 -9.38
N VAL A 705 -8.15 41.55 -8.45
CA VAL A 705 -9.34 40.70 -8.61
C VAL A 705 -10.55 41.49 -9.11
N GLY A 706 -11.32 40.88 -10.01
CA GLY A 706 -12.56 41.43 -10.55
C GLY A 706 -13.80 41.16 -9.69
N HIS A 707 -14.95 41.00 -10.33
CA HIS A 707 -16.20 40.62 -9.67
C HIS A 707 -16.06 39.22 -9.03
N GLY A 708 -16.53 39.04 -7.79
CA GLY A 708 -16.42 37.77 -7.08
C GLY A 708 -15.06 37.47 -6.44
N TYR A 709 -14.10 38.40 -6.51
CA TYR A 709 -12.82 38.36 -5.78
C TYR A 709 -11.89 37.19 -6.14
N SER A 710 -12.07 36.59 -7.32
CA SER A 710 -11.22 35.48 -7.79
C SER A 710 -9.85 35.96 -8.28
N PRO A 711 -8.74 35.40 -7.76
CA PRO A 711 -7.40 35.60 -8.32
C PRO A 711 -7.25 35.16 -9.79
N TYR A 712 -8.14 34.28 -10.26
CA TYR A 712 -8.12 33.74 -11.63
C TYR A 712 -8.94 34.56 -12.62
N GLN A 713 -9.69 35.56 -12.14
CA GLN A 713 -10.44 36.49 -12.98
C GLN A 713 -9.83 37.89 -12.89
N SER A 714 -8.55 37.98 -13.25
CA SER A 714 -7.82 39.23 -13.11
C SER A 714 -8.08 40.20 -14.26
N ILE A 715 -8.15 41.49 -13.91
CA ILE A 715 -8.25 42.62 -14.84
C ILE A 715 -6.88 43.07 -15.39
N SER A 716 -5.78 42.46 -14.93
CA SER A 716 -4.45 42.66 -15.49
C SER A 716 -3.53 41.46 -15.23
N ALA A 717 -2.78 41.02 -16.23
CA ALA A 717 -1.78 39.97 -16.10
C ALA A 717 -0.50 40.42 -15.34
N PHE A 718 -0.31 41.73 -15.15
CA PHE A 718 0.95 42.33 -14.68
C PHE A 718 0.83 43.11 -13.37
N ALA A 719 -0.32 43.77 -13.15
CA ALA A 719 -0.54 44.56 -11.96
C ALA A 719 -0.63 43.68 -10.70
N GLY A 720 -0.40 44.28 -9.54
CA GLY A 720 -0.58 43.67 -8.22
C GLY A 720 -1.83 44.17 -7.50
N ASN A 721 -2.42 43.31 -6.66
CA ASN A 721 -3.61 43.61 -5.90
C ASN A 721 -3.30 44.51 -4.69
N ILE A 722 -3.82 45.74 -4.75
CA ILE A 722 -3.58 46.80 -3.77
C ILE A 722 -4.07 46.47 -2.35
N MET A 723 -4.95 45.49 -2.19
CA MET A 723 -5.46 45.09 -0.87
C MET A 723 -4.36 44.51 0.02
N MET A 724 -3.30 43.94 -0.58
CA MET A 724 -2.15 43.35 0.13
C MET A 724 -1.09 44.38 0.55
N ILE A 725 -1.27 45.67 0.24
CA ILE A 725 -0.34 46.72 0.67
C ILE A 725 -0.48 46.93 2.19
N ASP A 726 0.64 46.86 2.91
CA ASP A 726 0.74 47.17 4.33
C ASP A 726 0.68 48.69 4.57
N PRO A 727 -0.34 49.19 5.28
CA PRO A 727 -0.46 50.61 5.57
C PRO A 727 0.44 51.08 6.73
N GLU A 728 0.99 50.19 7.57
CA GLU A 728 1.97 50.58 8.59
C GLU A 728 3.26 51.11 7.95
N ASP A 729 3.73 50.49 6.86
CA ASP A 729 4.90 50.96 6.10
C ASP A 729 4.67 52.39 5.55
N LEU A 730 3.45 52.71 5.11
CA LEU A 730 3.09 54.04 4.62
C LEU A 730 3.07 55.08 5.74
N ALA A 731 2.62 54.69 6.94
CA ALA A 731 2.68 55.54 8.13
C ALA A 731 4.13 55.76 8.58
N ALA A 732 4.98 54.73 8.54
CA ALA A 732 6.41 54.83 8.87
C ALA A 732 7.16 55.78 7.93
N ARG A 733 6.71 55.91 6.67
CA ARG A 733 7.21 56.88 5.68
C ARG A 733 6.64 58.29 5.85
N GLY A 734 5.72 58.50 6.80
CA GLY A 734 5.06 59.77 7.04
C GLY A 734 3.99 60.14 6.02
N TRP A 735 3.54 59.20 5.18
CA TRP A 735 2.47 59.43 4.19
C TRP A 735 1.07 59.21 4.77
N LEU A 736 0.97 58.48 5.89
CA LEU A 736 -0.23 58.32 6.70
C LEU A 736 0.07 58.70 8.16
N THR A 737 -0.96 59.06 8.91
CA THR A 737 -0.87 59.23 10.38
C THR A 737 -1.39 57.99 11.11
N GLU A 738 -1.04 57.80 12.38
CA GLU A 738 -1.62 56.72 13.20
C GLU A 738 -3.15 56.76 13.25
N LYS A 739 -3.74 57.96 13.20
CA LYS A 739 -5.21 58.13 13.16
C LYS A 739 -5.83 57.61 11.87
N ASP A 740 -5.10 57.68 10.75
CA ASP A 740 -5.59 57.15 9.48
C ASP A 740 -5.67 55.61 9.50
N LEU A 741 -4.84 54.95 10.30
CA LEU A 741 -4.82 53.49 10.45
C LEU A 741 -5.99 52.92 11.26
N PHE A 742 -6.89 53.78 11.76
CA PHE A 742 -8.07 53.34 12.52
C PHE A 742 -9.01 52.50 11.65
N LEU A 743 -9.34 51.29 12.12
CA LEU A 743 -10.25 50.39 11.41
C LEU A 743 -11.71 50.63 11.83
N PRO A 744 -12.62 50.93 10.88
CA PRO A 744 -14.02 51.19 11.21
C PRO A 744 -14.89 49.91 11.31
N TYR A 745 -14.28 48.72 11.25
CA TYR A 745 -14.97 47.43 11.30
C TYR A 745 -14.17 46.38 12.09
N GLU A 746 -14.77 45.23 12.38
CA GLU A 746 -14.09 44.12 13.05
C GLU A 746 -13.14 43.39 12.08
N ALA A 747 -11.87 43.25 12.46
CA ALA A 747 -10.84 42.50 11.72
C ALA A 747 -10.40 41.24 12.46
N ASN A 748 -9.54 40.43 11.82
CA ASN A 748 -9.09 39.12 12.31
C ASN A 748 -10.22 38.10 12.51
N THR A 749 -11.28 38.23 11.73
CA THR A 749 -12.31 37.20 11.58
C THR A 749 -11.75 36.03 10.74
N ALA A 750 -12.40 34.86 10.81
CA ALA A 750 -12.05 33.72 9.95
C ALA A 750 -12.43 33.93 8.47
N PHE A 751 -13.17 35.00 8.16
CA PHE A 751 -13.68 35.32 6.82
C PHE A 751 -13.49 36.79 6.49
N ILE A 752 -12.86 37.06 5.35
CA ILE A 752 -12.58 38.39 4.81
C ILE A 752 -13.89 39.03 4.31
N ASP A 753 -14.08 40.31 4.61
CA ASP A 753 -15.08 41.17 3.97
C ASP A 753 -14.37 42.06 2.94
N PHE A 754 -14.29 41.56 1.70
CA PHE A 754 -13.51 42.19 0.65
C PHE A 754 -14.02 43.58 0.27
N GLU A 755 -15.34 43.84 0.34
CA GLU A 755 -15.90 45.15 0.01
C GLU A 755 -15.39 46.22 1.00
N ARG A 756 -15.48 45.93 2.30
CA ARG A 756 -15.01 46.84 3.35
C ARG A 756 -13.50 47.06 3.27
N VAL A 757 -12.75 45.98 3.07
CA VAL A 757 -11.29 46.03 2.92
C VAL A 757 -10.87 46.86 1.71
N LYS A 758 -11.49 46.63 0.55
CA LYS A 758 -11.19 47.34 -0.69
C LYS A 758 -11.44 48.84 -0.55
N GLN A 759 -12.58 49.21 0.04
CA GLN A 759 -12.92 50.60 0.28
C GLN A 759 -11.92 51.26 1.26
N PHE A 760 -11.60 50.58 2.36
CA PHE A 760 -10.65 51.07 3.36
C PHE A 760 -9.24 51.27 2.78
N LYS A 761 -8.68 50.25 2.11
CA LYS A 761 -7.34 50.32 1.49
C LYS A 761 -7.30 51.40 0.39
N LYS A 762 -8.37 51.55 -0.39
CA LYS A 762 -8.48 52.61 -1.40
C LYS A 762 -8.37 54.00 -0.78
N GLU A 763 -9.16 54.30 0.26
CA GLU A 763 -9.15 55.60 0.93
C GLU A 763 -7.77 55.93 1.54
N LEU A 764 -7.12 54.93 2.14
CA LEU A 764 -5.77 55.06 2.66
C LEU A 764 -4.76 55.39 1.57
N LEU A 765 -4.78 54.65 0.46
CA LEU A 765 -3.83 54.84 -0.64
C LEU A 765 -4.03 56.20 -1.33
N GLU A 766 -5.27 56.69 -1.44
CA GLU A 766 -5.56 58.04 -1.93
C GLU A 766 -5.00 59.13 -1.00
N LYS A 767 -5.12 58.97 0.32
CA LYS A 767 -4.52 59.89 1.30
C LYS A 767 -2.99 59.86 1.22
N ALA A 768 -2.40 58.67 1.22
CA ALA A 768 -0.95 58.48 1.11
C ALA A 768 -0.40 59.11 -0.18
N PHE A 769 -1.10 58.92 -1.30
CA PHE A 769 -0.72 59.51 -2.59
C PHE A 769 -0.70 61.04 -2.55
N ARG A 770 -1.68 61.70 -1.91
CA ARG A 770 -1.71 63.16 -1.77
C ARG A 770 -0.49 63.71 -1.03
N VAL A 771 0.01 62.97 -0.02
CA VAL A 771 1.22 63.35 0.72
C VAL A 771 2.47 63.03 -0.10
N PHE A 772 2.55 61.83 -0.67
CA PHE A 772 3.63 61.39 -1.56
C PHE A 772 3.84 62.39 -2.70
N ARG A 773 2.77 62.83 -3.36
CA ARG A 773 2.84 63.77 -4.49
C ARG A 773 3.51 65.10 -4.12
N LYS A 774 3.34 65.55 -2.87
CA LYS A 774 3.93 66.79 -2.37
C LYS A 774 5.38 66.63 -1.89
N THR A 775 5.75 65.43 -1.45
CA THR A 775 6.99 65.20 -0.69
C THR A 775 8.02 64.36 -1.42
N SER A 776 7.59 63.51 -2.36
CA SER A 776 8.43 62.45 -2.94
C SER A 776 8.07 62.08 -4.39
N ALA A 777 7.27 62.88 -5.11
CA ALA A 777 6.91 62.58 -6.51
C ALA A 777 8.13 62.53 -7.47
N GLN A 778 9.21 63.22 -7.11
CA GLN A 778 10.49 63.23 -7.83
C GLN A 778 11.45 62.15 -7.32
N ASP A 779 10.97 61.19 -6.52
CA ASP A 779 11.76 60.05 -6.07
C ASP A 779 12.25 59.24 -7.28
N GLN A 780 13.56 59.04 -7.35
CA GLN A 780 14.22 58.39 -8.47
C GLN A 780 13.73 56.94 -8.66
N ALA A 781 13.50 56.19 -7.58
CA ALA A 781 13.05 54.81 -7.66
C ALA A 781 11.61 54.71 -8.19
N PHE A 782 10.75 55.69 -7.89
CA PHE A 782 9.41 55.77 -8.46
C PHE A 782 9.45 56.04 -9.97
N GLN A 783 10.30 56.97 -10.43
CA GLN A 783 10.44 57.27 -11.85
C GLN A 783 11.05 56.10 -12.64
N GLU A 784 12.06 55.43 -12.06
CA GLU A 784 12.66 54.23 -12.63
C GLU A 784 11.65 53.08 -12.73
N PHE A 785 10.82 52.87 -11.70
CA PHE A 785 9.72 51.91 -11.77
C PHE A 785 8.73 52.24 -12.89
N CYS A 786 8.28 53.50 -12.96
CA CYS A 786 7.34 53.91 -14.01
C CYS A 786 7.92 53.73 -15.40
N ALA A 787 9.20 54.06 -15.60
CA ALA A 787 9.89 53.90 -16.88
C ALA A 787 10.09 52.42 -17.25
N LYS A 788 10.50 51.58 -16.29
CA LYS A 788 10.72 50.14 -16.50
C LYS A 788 9.41 49.43 -16.86
N GLU A 789 8.33 49.76 -16.17
CA GLU A 789 7.05 49.04 -16.25
C GLU A 789 6.06 49.69 -17.24
N ALA A 790 6.45 50.76 -17.94
CA ALA A 790 5.59 51.55 -18.81
C ALA A 790 4.81 50.71 -19.84
N TYR A 791 5.41 49.61 -20.33
CA TYR A 791 4.83 48.74 -21.37
C TYR A 791 3.50 48.08 -20.99
N TRP A 792 3.16 47.98 -19.70
CA TRP A 792 1.85 47.52 -19.21
C TRP A 792 1.21 48.50 -18.24
N LEU A 793 2.02 49.24 -17.48
CA LEU A 793 1.54 50.13 -16.43
C LEU A 793 0.73 51.30 -16.99
N ASP A 794 1.14 51.83 -18.14
CA ASP A 794 0.45 52.95 -18.79
C ASP A 794 -0.92 52.53 -19.29
N ASP A 795 -1.01 51.36 -19.94
CA ASP A 795 -2.28 50.80 -20.40
C ASP A 795 -3.19 50.41 -19.22
N TYR A 796 -2.64 49.84 -18.16
CA TYR A 796 -3.40 49.51 -16.95
C TYR A 796 -3.98 50.77 -16.29
N ALA A 797 -3.17 51.82 -16.15
CA ALA A 797 -3.60 53.08 -15.55
C ALA A 797 -4.65 53.81 -16.42
N LEU A 798 -4.49 53.78 -17.75
CA LEU A 798 -5.47 54.33 -18.69
C LEU A 798 -6.77 53.54 -18.68
N PHE A 799 -6.71 52.21 -18.61
CA PHE A 799 -7.88 51.36 -18.50
C PHE A 799 -8.69 51.66 -17.22
N HIS A 800 -8.02 51.85 -16.09
CA HIS A 800 -8.65 52.27 -14.85
C HIS A 800 -9.26 53.67 -14.92
N ALA A 801 -8.55 54.62 -15.53
CA ALA A 801 -9.04 55.98 -15.77
C ALA A 801 -10.29 55.98 -16.67
N ALA A 802 -10.30 55.20 -17.75
CA ALA A 802 -11.45 54.99 -18.62
C ALA A 802 -12.62 54.36 -17.84
N LYS A 803 -12.36 53.33 -17.03
CA LYS A 803 -13.39 52.74 -16.16
C LYS A 803 -14.00 53.76 -15.20
N LYS A 804 -13.22 54.70 -14.67
CA LYS A 804 -13.75 55.75 -13.81
C LYS A 804 -14.62 56.74 -14.60
N GLU A 805 -14.17 57.18 -15.77
CA GLU A 805 -14.89 58.12 -16.65
C GLU A 805 -16.23 57.54 -17.11
N TYR A 806 -16.25 56.28 -17.52
CA TYR A 806 -17.41 55.62 -18.13
C TYR A 806 -18.19 54.74 -17.15
N ALA A 807 -18.34 55.21 -15.90
CA ALA A 807 -19.20 54.60 -14.87
C ALA A 807 -18.97 53.08 -14.63
N ARG A 808 -17.71 52.64 -14.70
CA ARG A 808 -17.25 51.25 -14.48
C ARG A 808 -17.79 50.21 -15.47
N LYS A 809 -18.34 50.65 -16.60
CA LYS A 809 -18.75 49.77 -17.70
C LYS A 809 -17.58 48.97 -18.29
N PRO A 810 -17.84 47.77 -18.84
CA PRO A 810 -16.82 47.01 -19.56
C PRO A 810 -16.34 47.78 -20.79
N TRP A 811 -15.11 47.54 -21.22
CA TRP A 811 -14.50 48.32 -22.32
C TRP A 811 -15.22 48.17 -23.67
N THR A 812 -15.95 47.08 -23.87
CA THR A 812 -16.80 46.85 -25.06
C THR A 812 -17.98 47.83 -25.15
N GLU A 813 -18.32 48.52 -24.06
CA GLU A 813 -19.37 49.55 -24.01
C GLU A 813 -18.84 51.00 -24.02
N TRP A 814 -17.52 51.20 -24.12
CA TRP A 814 -16.93 52.54 -24.17
C TRP A 814 -17.14 53.21 -25.54
N PRO A 815 -17.02 54.54 -25.63
CA PRO A 815 -16.99 55.24 -26.91
C PRO A 815 -15.98 54.63 -27.87
N ASP A 816 -16.32 54.58 -29.17
CA ASP A 816 -15.52 53.85 -30.16
C ASP A 816 -14.08 54.38 -30.26
N GLU A 817 -13.86 55.68 -30.07
CA GLU A 817 -12.52 56.28 -30.04
C GLU A 817 -11.66 55.79 -28.85
N ILE A 818 -12.25 55.40 -27.72
CA ILE A 818 -11.51 54.81 -26.59
C ILE A 818 -11.43 53.28 -26.73
N LYS A 819 -12.52 52.65 -27.18
CA LYS A 819 -12.58 51.20 -27.43
C LYS A 819 -11.54 50.76 -28.44
N HIS A 820 -11.42 51.47 -29.56
CA HIS A 820 -10.43 51.22 -30.61
C HIS A 820 -9.11 51.99 -30.42
N ARG A 821 -8.94 52.61 -29.24
CA ARG A 821 -7.66 53.19 -28.80
C ARG A 821 -7.10 54.25 -29.75
N ASP A 822 -7.94 55.18 -30.20
CA ASP A 822 -7.48 56.34 -30.97
C ASP A 822 -6.43 57.13 -30.16
N PRO A 823 -5.22 57.36 -30.70
CA PRO A 823 -4.13 57.97 -29.93
C PRO A 823 -4.46 59.37 -29.38
N ALA A 824 -5.25 60.17 -30.10
CA ALA A 824 -5.62 61.51 -29.65
C ALA A 824 -6.66 61.43 -28.52
N ALA A 825 -7.64 60.53 -28.63
CA ALA A 825 -8.63 60.29 -27.60
C ALA A 825 -8.00 59.73 -26.31
N LEU A 826 -7.06 58.80 -26.41
CA LEU A 826 -6.31 58.26 -25.27
C LEU A 826 -5.47 59.32 -24.58
N LYS A 827 -4.75 60.15 -25.35
CA LYS A 827 -3.97 61.27 -24.79
C LYS A 827 -4.88 62.27 -24.06
N ALA A 828 -6.01 62.62 -24.65
CA ALA A 828 -6.98 63.52 -24.03
C ALA A 828 -7.58 62.91 -22.74
N LEU A 829 -7.85 61.60 -22.72
CA LEU A 829 -8.29 60.90 -21.52
C LEU A 829 -7.21 60.91 -20.43
N ALA A 830 -5.96 60.63 -20.80
CA ALA A 830 -4.81 60.66 -19.89
C ALA A 830 -4.61 62.05 -19.25
N GLU A 831 -4.82 63.12 -20.01
CA GLU A 831 -4.73 64.50 -19.52
C GLU A 831 -5.91 64.84 -18.60
N ARG A 832 -7.14 64.47 -18.96
CA ARG A 832 -8.34 64.71 -18.12
C ARG A 832 -8.32 63.93 -16.81
N GLN A 833 -7.80 62.70 -16.82
CA GLN A 833 -7.75 61.79 -15.67
C GLN A 833 -6.32 61.61 -15.13
N ARG A 834 -5.46 62.63 -15.28
CA ARG A 834 -4.04 62.56 -14.87
C ARG A 834 -3.85 62.11 -13.42
N ASP A 835 -4.66 62.63 -12.51
CA ASP A 835 -4.57 62.30 -11.09
C ASP A 835 -4.85 60.80 -10.82
N GLU A 836 -5.75 60.17 -11.59
CA GLU A 836 -6.02 58.73 -11.47
C GLU A 836 -4.88 57.89 -12.03
N VAL A 837 -4.33 58.31 -13.18
CA VAL A 837 -3.19 57.64 -13.82
C VAL A 837 -1.98 57.65 -12.87
N GLU A 838 -1.64 58.81 -12.31
CA GLU A 838 -0.54 58.92 -11.35
C GLU A 838 -0.81 58.13 -10.05
N LEU A 839 -2.06 58.10 -9.59
CA LEU A 839 -2.45 57.34 -8.41
C LEU A 839 -2.28 55.83 -8.63
N ASP A 840 -2.69 55.27 -9.77
CA ASP A 840 -2.49 53.85 -10.05
C ASP A 840 -1.02 53.49 -10.25
N ARG A 841 -0.21 54.37 -10.87
CA ARG A 841 1.26 54.22 -10.89
C ARG A 841 1.84 54.15 -9.48
N PHE A 842 1.42 55.04 -8.57
CA PHE A 842 1.85 55.02 -7.18
C PHE A 842 1.43 53.72 -6.46
N LYS A 843 0.18 53.29 -6.59
CA LYS A 843 -0.30 52.04 -5.97
C LYS A 843 0.53 50.84 -6.41
N GLN A 844 0.81 50.73 -7.72
CA GLN A 844 1.60 49.64 -8.27
C GLN A 844 3.06 49.71 -7.85
N TYR A 845 3.65 50.90 -7.74
CA TYR A 845 5.00 51.08 -7.21
C TYR A 845 5.10 50.57 -5.77
N ILE A 846 4.18 50.97 -4.89
CA ILE A 846 4.17 50.53 -3.49
C ILE A 846 3.96 49.03 -3.37
N PHE A 847 3.05 48.46 -4.15
CA PHE A 847 2.84 47.03 -4.19
C PHE A 847 4.16 46.29 -4.49
N HIS A 848 4.85 46.67 -5.58
CA HIS A 848 6.10 46.03 -5.98
C HIS A 848 7.22 46.25 -4.97
N LEU A 849 7.32 47.45 -4.39
CA LEU A 849 8.33 47.76 -3.38
C LEU A 849 8.17 46.85 -2.14
N GLN A 850 6.94 46.68 -1.66
CA GLN A 850 6.68 45.84 -0.50
C GLN A 850 6.81 44.35 -0.81
N TRP A 851 6.29 43.89 -1.97
CA TRP A 851 6.41 42.51 -2.40
C TRP A 851 7.87 42.10 -2.61
N ASN A 852 8.67 42.89 -3.33
CA ASN A 852 10.08 42.59 -3.57
C ASN A 852 10.87 42.51 -2.26
N ARG A 853 10.58 43.39 -1.28
CA ARG A 853 11.20 43.32 0.05
C ARG A 853 10.85 42.02 0.79
N LEU A 854 9.61 41.57 0.68
CA LEU A 854 9.15 40.32 1.30
C LEU A 854 9.76 39.10 0.60
N HIS A 855 9.80 39.11 -0.73
CA HIS A 855 10.44 38.07 -1.55
C HIS A 855 11.94 37.96 -1.26
N ASP A 856 12.65 39.08 -1.18
CA ASP A 856 14.06 39.13 -0.75
C ASP A 856 14.24 38.55 0.66
N TYR A 857 13.29 38.77 1.57
CA TYR A 857 13.33 38.19 2.91
C TYR A 857 13.10 36.67 2.88
N ALA A 858 12.14 36.19 2.07
CA ALA A 858 11.92 34.77 1.85
C ALA A 858 13.20 34.09 1.36
N LYS A 859 13.85 34.67 0.34
CA LYS A 859 15.12 34.19 -0.21
C LYS A 859 16.24 34.15 0.84
N LYS A 860 16.38 35.20 1.67
CA LYS A 860 17.33 35.22 2.80
C LYS A 860 17.08 34.12 3.83
N LYS A 861 15.83 33.65 3.96
CA LYS A 861 15.43 32.55 4.84
C LYS A 861 15.51 31.18 4.17
N GLY A 862 15.93 31.12 2.90
CA GLY A 862 15.96 29.88 2.12
C GLY A 862 14.57 29.39 1.71
N ILE A 863 13.59 30.30 1.61
CA ILE A 863 12.24 30.02 1.15
C ILE A 863 12.06 30.54 -0.28
N GLU A 864 11.77 29.64 -1.21
CA GLU A 864 11.35 29.95 -2.57
C GLU A 864 9.85 30.22 -2.62
N VAL A 865 9.43 31.21 -3.39
CA VAL A 865 8.03 31.49 -3.66
C VAL A 865 7.60 30.75 -4.92
N LEU A 866 6.60 29.88 -4.78
CA LEU A 866 5.92 29.23 -5.89
C LEU A 866 4.69 30.06 -6.26
N GLY A 867 4.77 30.77 -7.37
CA GLY A 867 3.68 31.54 -7.95
C GLY A 867 2.77 30.72 -8.85
N ASP A 868 1.77 31.41 -9.38
CA ASP A 868 0.68 30.80 -10.11
C ASP A 868 0.23 31.72 -11.26
N MET A 869 0.16 31.18 -12.46
CA MET A 869 -0.20 31.88 -13.68
C MET A 869 -1.41 31.22 -14.33
N PRO A 870 -2.61 31.83 -14.22
CA PRO A 870 -3.78 31.44 -14.99
C PRO A 870 -3.45 31.53 -16.48
N ILE A 871 -3.75 30.51 -17.29
CA ILE A 871 -3.43 30.63 -18.72
C ILE A 871 -4.20 31.79 -19.35
N PHE A 872 -5.52 31.87 -19.16
CA PHE A 872 -6.39 32.87 -19.78
C PHE A 872 -6.52 34.15 -18.95
N ILE A 873 -6.86 35.27 -19.62
CA ILE A 873 -7.10 36.57 -19.00
C ILE A 873 -8.59 36.92 -19.07
N ALA A 874 -9.10 37.75 -18.15
CA ALA A 874 -10.49 38.20 -18.22
C ALA A 874 -10.74 39.07 -19.47
N GLN A 875 -11.93 38.95 -20.05
CA GLN A 875 -12.33 39.79 -21.19
C GLN A 875 -12.24 41.28 -20.85
N ASP A 876 -12.79 41.68 -19.71
CA ASP A 876 -12.84 43.07 -19.27
C ASP A 876 -11.57 43.47 -18.49
N SER A 877 -10.44 43.43 -19.19
CA SER A 877 -9.09 43.66 -18.66
C SER A 877 -8.31 44.69 -19.48
N ALA A 878 -7.26 45.25 -18.88
CA ALA A 878 -6.32 46.13 -19.58
C ALA A 878 -5.60 45.39 -20.70
N ASP A 879 -5.27 44.10 -20.51
CA ASP A 879 -4.54 43.30 -21.50
C ASP A 879 -5.37 43.05 -22.75
N ALA A 880 -6.63 42.63 -22.60
CA ALA A 880 -7.53 42.38 -23.72
C ALA A 880 -7.87 43.68 -24.47
N TRP A 881 -8.10 44.78 -23.74
CA TRP A 881 -8.38 46.09 -24.35
C TRP A 881 -7.17 46.65 -25.10
N ALA A 882 -5.96 46.55 -24.55
CA ALA A 882 -4.76 47.12 -25.16
C ALA A 882 -4.19 46.28 -26.31
N ASN A 883 -4.46 44.98 -26.32
CA ASN A 883 -3.87 44.02 -27.27
C ASN A 883 -4.93 43.20 -28.02
N GLN A 884 -6.02 43.85 -28.46
CA GLN A 884 -7.21 43.18 -29.02
C GLN A 884 -6.89 42.17 -30.14
N HIS A 885 -5.91 42.46 -31.00
CA HIS A 885 -5.52 41.60 -32.13
C HIS A 885 -4.87 40.27 -31.70
N LEU A 886 -4.42 40.16 -30.45
CA LEU A 886 -3.86 38.94 -29.88
C LEU A 886 -4.93 37.97 -29.35
N PHE A 887 -6.21 38.37 -29.38
CA PHE A 887 -7.34 37.58 -28.90
C PHE A 887 -8.34 37.31 -30.03
N ASP A 888 -9.09 36.21 -29.93
CA ASP A 888 -10.14 35.85 -30.89
C ASP A 888 -11.44 36.61 -30.58
N LEU A 889 -11.50 37.86 -31.05
CA LEU A 889 -12.61 38.78 -30.82
C LEU A 889 -13.43 39.04 -32.11
N ASN A 890 -14.68 39.45 -31.91
CA ASN A 890 -15.53 40.06 -32.93
C ASN A 890 -15.16 41.55 -33.10
N GLU A 891 -15.65 42.19 -34.16
CA GLU A 891 -15.38 43.62 -34.43
C GLU A 891 -15.86 44.55 -33.31
N ASP A 892 -16.91 44.16 -32.59
CA ASP A 892 -17.43 44.90 -31.42
C ASP A 892 -16.62 44.69 -30.13
N GLY A 893 -15.55 43.89 -30.21
CA GLY A 893 -14.68 43.54 -29.09
C GLY A 893 -15.17 42.38 -28.24
N THR A 894 -16.36 41.82 -28.48
CA THR A 894 -16.84 40.64 -27.75
C THR A 894 -16.07 39.37 -28.18
N PRO A 895 -15.89 38.37 -27.29
CA PRO A 895 -15.22 37.13 -27.68
C PRO A 895 -15.95 36.41 -28.81
N ARG A 896 -15.22 36.04 -29.87
CA ARG A 896 -15.75 35.14 -30.90
C ARG A 896 -15.80 33.72 -30.39
N THR A 897 -14.72 33.28 -29.75
CA THR A 897 -14.66 32.04 -28.99
C THR A 897 -14.13 32.29 -27.59
N VAL A 898 -14.58 31.45 -26.66
CA VAL A 898 -14.22 31.51 -25.24
C VAL A 898 -13.58 30.22 -24.77
N ALA A 899 -12.85 30.33 -23.67
CA ALA A 899 -12.25 29.22 -22.97
C ALA A 899 -13.26 28.46 -22.10
N GLY A 900 -12.99 27.17 -21.99
CA GLY A 900 -13.70 26.25 -21.12
C GLY A 900 -13.05 24.88 -21.16
N VAL A 901 -13.72 23.90 -20.57
CA VAL A 901 -13.40 22.48 -20.67
C VAL A 901 -14.65 21.70 -21.03
N PRO A 902 -14.52 20.59 -21.78
CA PRO A 902 -15.65 19.70 -22.04
C PRO A 902 -16.19 19.10 -20.73
N PRO A 903 -17.37 18.46 -20.74
CA PRO A 903 -17.87 17.68 -19.62
C PRO A 903 -16.81 16.73 -19.06
N ASP A 904 -16.62 16.78 -17.74
CA ASP A 904 -15.69 15.93 -16.99
C ASP A 904 -16.30 15.52 -15.63
N TYR A 905 -15.50 14.86 -14.80
CA TYR A 905 -15.93 14.36 -13.49
C TYR A 905 -16.17 15.48 -12.45
N PHE A 906 -15.71 16.72 -12.70
CA PHE A 906 -16.03 17.88 -11.87
C PHE A 906 -17.32 18.57 -12.31
N ALA A 907 -17.62 18.58 -13.61
CA ALA A 907 -18.74 19.32 -14.17
C ALA A 907 -19.40 18.56 -15.34
N ALA A 908 -20.58 18.00 -15.09
CA ALA A 908 -21.37 17.25 -16.08
C ALA A 908 -21.72 18.05 -17.35
N ASN A 909 -21.72 19.39 -17.30
CA ASN A 909 -21.97 20.27 -18.44
C ASN A 909 -20.69 20.91 -19.01
N GLY A 910 -19.53 20.43 -18.56
CA GLY A 910 -18.24 21.12 -18.71
C GLY A 910 -18.22 22.43 -17.92
N GLN A 911 -17.12 23.17 -18.06
CA GLN A 911 -16.99 24.48 -17.43
C GLN A 911 -16.79 25.53 -18.51
N LEU A 912 -17.70 26.51 -18.57
CA LEU A 912 -17.59 27.65 -19.45
C LEU A 912 -16.98 28.81 -18.66
N TRP A 913 -15.71 29.13 -18.91
CA TRP A 913 -15.00 30.15 -18.14
C TRP A 913 -15.24 31.56 -18.68
N GLY A 914 -15.55 31.66 -19.98
CA GLY A 914 -15.92 32.93 -20.60
C GLY A 914 -14.74 33.86 -20.92
N ASN A 915 -13.50 33.44 -20.64
CA ASN A 915 -12.31 34.17 -21.05
C ASN A 915 -12.14 34.11 -22.58
N PRO A 916 -11.68 35.19 -23.25
CA PRO A 916 -11.38 35.15 -24.67
C PRO A 916 -10.22 34.18 -24.96
N GLN A 917 -10.31 33.48 -26.10
CA GLN A 917 -9.23 32.64 -26.60
C GLN A 917 -8.09 33.48 -27.21
N TYR A 918 -6.88 32.93 -27.20
CA TYR A 918 -5.72 33.55 -27.83
C TYR A 918 -5.71 33.32 -29.34
N ASN A 919 -5.31 34.35 -30.08
CA ASN A 919 -4.91 34.22 -31.48
C ASN A 919 -3.42 33.84 -31.55
N TRP A 920 -3.15 32.54 -31.40
CA TRP A 920 -1.78 32.01 -31.36
C TRP A 920 -0.96 32.32 -32.62
N ASP A 921 -1.61 32.46 -33.79
CA ASP A 921 -0.94 32.83 -35.03
C ASP A 921 -0.48 34.30 -35.01
N ALA A 922 -1.33 35.22 -34.54
CA ALA A 922 -0.95 36.62 -34.35
C ALA A 922 0.17 36.75 -33.31
N MET A 923 0.05 36.04 -32.19
CA MET A 923 1.10 36.02 -31.16
C MET A 923 2.43 35.48 -31.71
N LYS A 924 2.39 34.42 -32.53
CA LYS A 924 3.58 33.86 -33.18
C LYS A 924 4.21 34.85 -34.15
N ALA A 925 3.40 35.59 -34.93
CA ALA A 925 3.89 36.63 -35.85
C ALA A 925 4.64 37.75 -35.11
N GLU A 926 4.24 38.05 -33.87
CA GLU A 926 4.92 38.98 -32.97
C GLU A 926 5.99 38.32 -32.07
N ASN A 927 6.41 37.11 -32.43
CA ASN A 927 7.41 36.32 -31.69
C ASN A 927 7.10 36.18 -30.19
N TYR A 928 5.81 36.02 -29.89
CA TYR A 928 5.21 35.86 -28.56
C TYR A 928 5.57 36.99 -27.57
N ALA A 929 5.76 38.23 -28.05
CA ALA A 929 6.22 39.37 -27.24
C ALA A 929 5.40 39.60 -25.95
N TRP A 930 4.05 39.55 -26.03
CA TRP A 930 3.19 39.70 -24.85
C TRP A 930 3.44 38.60 -23.80
N TRP A 931 3.52 37.34 -24.24
CA TRP A 931 3.82 36.21 -23.37
C TRP A 931 5.22 36.30 -22.76
N LYS A 932 6.24 36.67 -23.54
CA LYS A 932 7.61 36.89 -23.04
C LYS A 932 7.62 37.94 -21.93
N ASN A 933 6.89 39.05 -22.12
CA ASN A 933 6.77 40.08 -21.09
C ASN A 933 6.06 39.56 -19.84
N ARG A 934 5.01 38.75 -20.00
CA ARG A 934 4.29 38.13 -18.88
C ARG A 934 5.17 37.18 -18.08
N PHE A 935 5.88 36.28 -18.76
CA PHE A 935 6.85 35.38 -18.12
C PHE A 935 7.97 36.16 -17.43
N ARG A 936 8.54 37.18 -18.08
CA ARG A 936 9.56 38.04 -17.48
C ARG A 936 9.06 38.67 -16.19
N LYS A 937 7.84 39.24 -16.20
CA LYS A 937 7.27 39.88 -15.02
C LYS A 937 7.08 38.91 -13.87
N LEU A 938 6.55 37.72 -14.14
CA LEU A 938 6.32 36.70 -13.11
C LEU A 938 7.63 36.12 -12.59
N HIS A 939 8.62 35.89 -13.46
CA HIS A 939 9.95 35.45 -13.06
C HIS A 939 10.69 36.47 -12.16
N GLU A 940 10.36 37.77 -12.26
CA GLU A 940 10.84 38.77 -11.31
C GLU A 940 10.10 38.76 -9.96
N GLN A 941 8.89 38.19 -9.91
CA GLN A 941 8.03 38.20 -8.72
C GLN A 941 8.11 36.90 -7.91
N VAL A 942 8.44 35.76 -8.53
CA VAL A 942 8.45 34.43 -7.90
C VAL A 942 9.63 33.59 -8.39
N ASP A 943 10.02 32.58 -7.61
CA ASP A 943 11.16 31.70 -7.92
C ASP A 943 10.75 30.47 -8.76
N ILE A 944 9.50 30.04 -8.61
CA ILE A 944 8.91 28.88 -9.31
C ILE A 944 7.53 29.30 -9.84
N LEU A 945 7.19 28.94 -11.07
CA LEU A 945 5.93 29.32 -11.71
C LEU A 945 5.05 28.11 -12.02
N ARG A 946 3.90 27.99 -11.36
CA ARG A 946 2.84 27.09 -11.83
C ARG A 946 2.11 27.71 -13.01
N ILE A 947 1.97 26.94 -14.08
CA ILE A 947 1.12 27.28 -15.21
C ILE A 947 -0.18 26.51 -15.06
N ASP A 948 -1.25 27.23 -14.78
CA ASP A 948 -2.60 26.70 -14.70
C ASP A 948 -3.09 26.28 -16.09
N HIS A 949 -3.79 25.15 -16.18
CA HIS A 949 -4.31 24.59 -17.41
C HIS A 949 -3.24 24.41 -18.50
N PHE A 950 -2.06 23.90 -18.12
CA PHE A 950 -0.90 23.72 -19.01
C PHE A 950 -1.24 22.96 -20.31
N ARG A 951 -2.21 22.04 -20.24
CA ARG A 951 -2.65 21.27 -21.40
C ARG A 951 -3.07 22.14 -22.59
N ALA A 952 -3.54 23.37 -22.36
CA ALA A 952 -3.91 24.33 -23.41
C ALA A 952 -2.76 24.75 -24.33
N PHE A 953 -1.50 24.57 -23.91
CA PHE A 953 -0.35 24.77 -24.78
C PHE A 953 -0.18 23.64 -25.81
N GLU A 954 -0.71 22.45 -25.54
CA GLU A 954 -0.75 21.34 -26.51
C GLU A 954 -2.03 21.39 -27.34
N SER A 955 -3.18 21.48 -26.70
CA SER A 955 -4.51 21.62 -27.31
C SER A 955 -5.46 22.33 -26.35
N TYR A 956 -6.42 23.14 -26.80
CA TYR A 956 -7.36 23.84 -25.93
C TYR A 956 -8.81 23.67 -26.42
N TRP A 957 -9.77 23.70 -25.50
CA TRP A 957 -11.19 23.57 -25.82
C TRP A 957 -11.78 24.94 -26.15
N SER A 958 -12.21 25.09 -27.40
CA SER A 958 -12.76 26.34 -27.93
C SER A 958 -14.28 26.22 -28.06
N VAL A 959 -15.00 27.14 -27.40
CA VAL A 959 -16.47 27.19 -27.36
C VAL A 959 -16.93 28.49 -28.01
N ASP A 960 -18.08 28.49 -28.69
CA ASP A 960 -18.69 29.70 -29.25
C ASP A 960 -18.92 30.75 -28.14
N GLY A 961 -18.57 32.02 -28.40
CA GLY A 961 -18.65 33.09 -27.41
C GLY A 961 -20.06 33.44 -26.92
N LYS A 962 -21.11 32.99 -27.64
CA LYS A 962 -22.52 33.16 -27.23
C LYS A 962 -23.09 31.91 -26.56
N ALA A 963 -22.31 30.84 -26.43
CA ALA A 963 -22.77 29.63 -25.78
C ALA A 963 -23.05 29.87 -24.29
N THR A 964 -24.04 29.16 -23.75
CA THR A 964 -24.35 29.17 -22.31
C THR A 964 -23.78 27.95 -21.58
N THR A 965 -23.21 27.00 -22.30
CA THR A 965 -22.58 25.78 -21.76
C THR A 965 -21.31 25.45 -22.54
N ALA A 966 -20.42 24.64 -21.96
CA ALA A 966 -19.15 24.24 -22.59
C ALA A 966 -19.25 22.93 -23.41
N ILE A 967 -20.43 22.30 -23.47
CA ILE A 967 -20.65 20.99 -24.12
C ILE A 967 -20.30 21.05 -25.61
N ASN A 968 -20.73 22.10 -26.30
CA ASN A 968 -20.60 22.22 -27.76
C ASN A 968 -19.33 22.97 -28.16
N GLY A 969 -18.17 22.48 -27.74
CA GLY A 969 -16.87 22.99 -28.16
C GLY A 969 -16.10 22.04 -29.06
N ARG A 970 -14.86 22.39 -29.37
CA ARG A 970 -13.91 21.54 -30.11
C ARG A 970 -12.49 21.73 -29.61
N TRP A 971 -11.69 20.67 -29.68
CA TRP A 971 -10.25 20.73 -29.41
C TRP A 971 -9.53 21.41 -30.58
N LEU A 972 -8.80 22.49 -30.29
CA LEU A 972 -7.89 23.16 -31.21
C LEU A 972 -6.44 22.96 -30.75
N LYS A 973 -5.49 23.02 -31.66
CA LYS A 973 -4.07 22.83 -31.33
C LYS A 973 -3.50 24.11 -30.71
N GLY A 974 -2.79 23.97 -29.58
CA GLY A 974 -2.01 25.03 -28.96
C GLY A 974 -0.64 25.22 -29.63
N PRO A 975 0.19 26.15 -29.16
CA PRO A 975 1.47 26.48 -29.79
C PRO A 975 2.59 25.44 -29.59
N GLY A 976 2.45 24.51 -28.63
CA GLY A 976 3.35 23.37 -28.40
C GLY A 976 4.75 23.72 -27.89
N LYS A 977 5.69 22.77 -28.02
CA LYS A 977 7.10 22.92 -27.59
C LYS A 977 7.81 24.15 -28.18
N PRO A 978 7.61 24.53 -29.47
CA PRO A 978 8.27 25.70 -30.05
C PRO A 978 8.00 27.02 -29.31
N PHE A 979 6.85 27.14 -28.64
CA PHE A 979 6.58 28.28 -27.78
C PHE A 979 7.52 28.32 -26.58
N PHE A 980 7.66 27.20 -25.86
CA PHE A 980 8.55 27.13 -24.70
C PHE A 980 10.02 27.28 -25.09
N ASP A 981 10.44 26.77 -26.25
CA ASP A 981 11.78 27.00 -26.79
C ASP A 981 12.08 28.50 -26.98
N GLU A 982 11.08 29.26 -27.46
CA GLU A 982 11.20 30.69 -27.69
C GLU A 982 11.25 31.49 -26.37
N ILE A 983 10.48 31.07 -25.37
CA ILE A 983 10.51 31.67 -24.05
C ILE A 983 11.85 31.39 -23.36
N GLU A 984 12.33 30.14 -23.39
CA GLU A 984 13.62 29.73 -22.81
C GLU A 984 14.79 30.43 -23.50
N ARG A 985 14.74 30.61 -24.82
CA ARG A 985 15.79 31.35 -25.56
C ARG A 985 15.90 32.82 -25.14
N GLU A 986 14.79 33.46 -24.79
CA GLU A 986 14.73 34.87 -24.42
C GLU A 986 15.05 35.09 -22.93
N LEU A 987 14.52 34.25 -22.05
CA LEU A 987 14.54 34.47 -20.60
C LEU A 987 15.51 33.53 -19.85
N GLY A 988 16.05 32.51 -20.51
CA GLY A 988 16.83 31.45 -19.90
C GLY A 988 15.97 30.32 -19.33
N GLU A 989 16.61 29.38 -18.65
CA GLU A 989 15.94 28.28 -17.97
C GLU A 989 15.06 28.80 -16.83
N MET A 990 13.80 28.36 -16.79
CA MET A 990 12.82 28.76 -15.77
C MET A 990 12.26 27.55 -15.04
N ASN A 991 12.07 27.70 -13.72
CA ASN A 991 11.43 26.70 -12.89
C ASN A 991 9.90 26.70 -13.08
N ILE A 992 9.43 26.02 -14.12
CA ILE A 992 8.00 25.89 -14.42
C ILE A 992 7.43 24.61 -13.82
N VAL A 993 6.19 24.67 -13.34
CA VAL A 993 5.36 23.53 -12.94
C VAL A 993 4.15 23.49 -13.86
N ALA A 994 3.90 22.34 -14.47
CA ALA A 994 2.73 22.14 -15.32
C ALA A 994 1.57 21.62 -14.45
N GLU A 995 0.47 22.37 -14.40
CA GLU A 995 -0.80 21.83 -13.94
C GLU A 995 -1.36 20.90 -15.04
N ASP A 996 -1.26 19.60 -14.79
CA ASP A 996 -1.67 18.52 -15.70
C ASP A 996 -2.74 17.61 -15.07
N LEU A 997 -3.77 18.20 -14.47
CA LEU A 997 -4.91 17.49 -13.90
C LEU A 997 -6.03 17.28 -14.94
N GLY A 998 -6.96 16.38 -14.63
CA GLY A 998 -8.07 16.03 -15.51
C GLY A 998 -7.71 14.96 -16.54
N ILE A 999 -8.52 14.88 -17.61
CA ILE A 999 -8.28 13.95 -18.71
C ILE A 999 -7.14 14.48 -19.59
N ILE A 1000 -5.95 13.92 -19.42
CA ILE A 1000 -4.72 14.32 -20.10
C ILE A 1000 -4.35 13.28 -21.17
N THR A 1001 -3.94 13.76 -22.35
CA THR A 1001 -3.50 12.91 -23.48
C THR A 1001 -2.00 12.65 -23.43
N SER A 1002 -1.55 11.61 -24.13
CA SER A 1002 -0.12 11.25 -24.30
C SER A 1002 0.72 12.42 -24.81
N GLU A 1003 0.12 13.25 -25.65
CA GLU A 1003 0.72 14.39 -26.30
C GLU A 1003 1.02 15.51 -25.28
N VAL A 1004 0.14 15.70 -24.29
CA VAL A 1004 0.35 16.65 -23.20
C VAL A 1004 1.43 16.11 -22.23
N GLU A 1005 1.36 14.81 -21.87
CA GLU A 1005 2.39 14.17 -21.05
C GLU A 1005 3.78 14.29 -21.71
N ARG A 1006 3.83 14.08 -23.03
CA ARG A 1006 5.04 14.24 -23.83
C ARG A 1006 5.51 15.69 -23.89
N LEU A 1007 4.63 16.66 -24.14
CA LEU A 1007 5.00 18.08 -24.11
C LEU A 1007 5.61 18.46 -22.76
N ARG A 1008 4.99 18.01 -21.66
CA ARG A 1008 5.50 18.25 -20.31
C ARG A 1008 6.89 17.61 -20.12
N ALA A 1009 7.06 16.36 -20.55
CA ALA A 1009 8.33 15.64 -20.45
C ALA A 1009 9.44 16.26 -21.32
N ASP A 1010 9.12 16.63 -22.57
CA ASP A 1010 10.05 17.29 -23.50
C ASP A 1010 10.49 18.66 -22.98
N CYS A 1011 9.64 19.36 -22.22
CA CYS A 1011 10.01 20.59 -21.50
C CYS A 1011 10.72 20.34 -20.16
N GLY A 1012 10.77 19.10 -19.65
CA GLY A 1012 11.34 18.78 -18.35
C GLY A 1012 10.51 19.25 -17.15
N PHE A 1013 9.27 19.69 -17.35
CA PHE A 1013 8.44 20.27 -16.28
C PHE A 1013 7.85 19.18 -15.35
N PRO A 1014 7.86 19.36 -14.02
CA PRO A 1014 7.11 18.51 -13.12
C PRO A 1014 5.61 18.68 -13.34
N GLY A 1015 4.88 17.56 -13.30
CA GLY A 1015 3.42 17.54 -13.24
C GLY A 1015 2.89 17.61 -11.80
N MET A 1016 1.58 17.70 -11.64
CA MET A 1016 0.88 17.74 -10.36
C MET A 1016 0.24 16.39 -10.02
N LYS A 1017 0.23 16.08 -8.73
CA LYS A 1017 -0.41 14.88 -8.16
C LYS A 1017 -1.20 15.26 -6.92
N ILE A 1018 -2.50 15.02 -6.92
CA ILE A 1018 -3.41 15.40 -5.82
C ILE A 1018 -3.87 14.12 -5.12
N VAL A 1019 -3.54 13.98 -3.84
CA VAL A 1019 -3.86 12.78 -3.05
C VAL A 1019 -5.38 12.52 -3.04
N HIS A 1020 -6.21 13.56 -2.92
CA HIS A 1020 -7.68 13.41 -2.97
C HIS A 1020 -8.18 12.73 -4.26
N PHE A 1021 -7.51 12.91 -5.40
CA PHE A 1021 -7.91 12.31 -6.68
C PHE A 1021 -7.25 10.96 -6.94
N MET A 1022 -6.08 10.69 -6.32
CA MET A 1022 -5.40 9.41 -6.51
C MET A 1022 -5.94 8.32 -5.58
N LEU A 1023 -6.64 8.69 -4.51
CA LEU A 1023 -7.23 7.76 -3.54
C LEU A 1023 -8.61 7.26 -3.97
N GLU A 1024 -8.69 6.76 -5.20
CA GLU A 1024 -9.88 6.09 -5.73
C GLU A 1024 -9.58 4.60 -5.95
N PRO A 1025 -10.58 3.70 -5.82
CA PRO A 1025 -10.41 2.30 -6.18
C PRO A 1025 -10.05 2.17 -7.66
N ASN A 1026 -8.98 1.44 -7.94
CA ASN A 1026 -8.58 1.13 -9.31
C ASN A 1026 -9.46 0.02 -9.94
N GLU A 1027 -9.16 -0.43 -11.15
CA GLU A 1027 -9.95 -1.47 -11.85
C GLU A 1027 -10.03 -2.78 -11.04
N SER A 1028 -9.02 -3.03 -10.21
CA SER A 1028 -8.94 -4.19 -9.30
C SER A 1028 -9.59 -3.94 -7.94
N GLY A 1029 -10.16 -2.76 -7.68
CA GLY A 1029 -10.74 -2.35 -6.41
C GLY A 1029 -9.71 -2.01 -5.31
N ARG A 1030 -8.41 -1.95 -5.64
CA ARG A 1030 -7.36 -1.55 -4.70
C ARG A 1030 -7.25 -0.04 -4.64
N VAL A 1031 -6.90 0.49 -3.47
CA VAL A 1031 -6.70 1.93 -3.24
C VAL A 1031 -5.25 2.19 -2.83
N GLY A 1032 -4.64 3.21 -3.41
CA GLY A 1032 -3.27 3.61 -3.13
C GLY A 1032 -2.77 4.60 -4.17
N PHE A 1033 -1.59 5.16 -3.94
CA PHE A 1033 -0.98 6.05 -4.93
C PHE A 1033 0.54 5.98 -4.89
N VAL A 1034 1.14 6.27 -6.03
CA VAL A 1034 2.57 6.59 -6.16
C VAL A 1034 2.75 7.83 -7.01
N THR A 1035 3.92 8.46 -6.88
CA THR A 1035 4.26 9.66 -7.65
C THR A 1035 5.62 9.51 -8.32
N PRO A 1036 5.74 9.88 -9.60
CA PRO A 1036 7.04 10.01 -10.25
C PRO A 1036 7.90 11.08 -9.58
N GLU A 1037 9.23 10.96 -9.67
CA GLU A 1037 10.15 11.93 -9.05
C GLU A 1037 9.94 13.36 -9.55
N ASN A 1038 9.88 13.56 -10.87
CA ASN A 1038 9.63 14.86 -11.48
C ASN A 1038 8.13 15.23 -11.42
N SER A 1039 7.62 15.40 -10.20
CA SER A 1039 6.26 15.83 -9.92
C SER A 1039 6.18 16.64 -8.63
N ILE A 1040 5.06 17.33 -8.43
CA ILE A 1040 4.67 17.99 -7.17
C ILE A 1040 3.44 17.29 -6.63
N ILE A 1041 3.52 16.82 -5.39
CA ILE A 1041 2.38 16.23 -4.68
C ILE A 1041 1.70 17.26 -3.79
N TYR A 1042 0.37 17.19 -3.73
CA TYR A 1042 -0.49 17.94 -2.83
C TYR A 1042 -1.44 17.00 -2.12
N THR A 1043 -1.86 17.31 -0.89
CA THR A 1043 -3.06 16.68 -0.32
C THR A 1043 -4.29 17.08 -1.14
N GLY A 1044 -4.53 18.39 -1.20
CA GLY A 1044 -5.48 19.09 -2.06
C GLY A 1044 -4.90 20.44 -2.51
N THR A 1045 -5.49 21.06 -3.52
CA THR A 1045 -5.19 22.44 -3.94
C THR A 1045 -6.14 23.43 -3.26
N HIS A 1046 -6.17 24.67 -3.73
CA HIS A 1046 -7.13 25.68 -3.30
C HIS A 1046 -8.56 25.43 -3.81
N ASP A 1047 -8.73 24.60 -4.86
CA ASP A 1047 -10.04 24.21 -5.42
C ASP A 1047 -10.63 22.99 -4.73
N ASN A 1048 -9.80 22.20 -4.04
CA ASN A 1048 -10.25 21.07 -3.25
C ASN A 1048 -10.88 21.53 -1.93
N ASN A 1049 -11.75 20.69 -1.39
CA ASN A 1049 -12.13 20.78 0.01
C ASN A 1049 -10.88 20.54 0.89
N THR A 1050 -10.93 20.93 2.17
CA THR A 1050 -9.86 20.52 3.09
C THR A 1050 -9.86 19.00 3.20
N THR A 1051 -8.75 18.37 3.56
CA THR A 1051 -8.69 16.91 3.68
C THR A 1051 -9.69 16.36 4.70
N VAL A 1052 -9.98 17.11 5.78
CA VAL A 1052 -11.02 16.75 6.76
C VAL A 1052 -12.42 16.90 6.14
N GLY A 1053 -12.69 18.00 5.43
CA GLY A 1053 -13.95 18.23 4.75
C GLY A 1053 -14.21 17.20 3.66
N TRP A 1054 -13.22 16.96 2.79
CA TRP A 1054 -13.23 15.95 1.73
C TRP A 1054 -13.53 14.56 2.28
N PHE A 1055 -12.80 14.12 3.30
CA PHE A 1055 -13.02 12.82 3.92
C PHE A 1055 -14.43 12.70 4.51
N THR A 1056 -14.94 13.78 5.12
CA THR A 1056 -16.22 13.76 5.84
C THR A 1056 -17.44 13.89 4.91
N HIS A 1057 -17.32 14.65 3.82
CA HIS A 1057 -18.46 15.07 3.01
C HIS A 1057 -18.40 14.66 1.55
N ASP A 1058 -17.20 14.53 0.97
CA ASP A 1058 -17.04 14.39 -0.48
C ASP A 1058 -16.88 12.92 -0.90
N ILE A 1059 -16.44 12.05 0.01
CA ILE A 1059 -16.32 10.61 -0.24
C ILE A 1059 -17.38 9.80 0.51
N ASP A 1060 -17.74 8.65 -0.06
CA ASP A 1060 -18.71 7.76 0.54
C ASP A 1060 -18.17 7.03 1.79
N GLU A 1061 -19.07 6.38 2.50
CA GLU A 1061 -18.74 5.63 3.72
C GLU A 1061 -17.74 4.50 3.47
N VAL A 1062 -17.80 3.87 2.29
CA VAL A 1062 -16.92 2.75 1.93
C VAL A 1062 -15.48 3.23 1.79
N LEU A 1063 -15.26 4.29 1.03
CA LEU A 1063 -13.94 4.83 0.78
C LEU A 1063 -13.36 5.40 2.08
N ARG A 1064 -14.17 6.03 2.94
CA ARG A 1064 -13.74 6.43 4.29
C ARG A 1064 -13.14 5.29 5.09
N GLU A 1065 -13.83 4.15 5.17
CA GLU A 1065 -13.33 2.97 5.90
C GLU A 1065 -12.08 2.39 5.25
N THR A 1066 -12.06 2.34 3.92
CA THR A 1066 -10.90 1.87 3.15
C THR A 1066 -9.65 2.68 3.49
N LEU A 1067 -9.77 4.00 3.50
CA LEU A 1067 -8.67 4.90 3.82
C LEU A 1067 -8.31 4.86 5.31
N ALA A 1068 -9.29 4.66 6.19
CA ALA A 1068 -9.03 4.47 7.62
C ALA A 1068 -8.18 3.21 7.86
N ASN A 1069 -8.58 2.07 7.27
CA ASN A 1069 -7.84 0.82 7.35
C ASN A 1069 -6.46 0.90 6.70
N MET A 1070 -6.38 1.46 5.49
CA MET A 1070 -5.11 1.65 4.77
C MET A 1070 -4.14 2.53 5.57
N THR A 1071 -4.65 3.54 6.26
CA THR A 1071 -3.82 4.39 7.11
C THR A 1071 -3.59 3.81 8.51
N GLY A 1072 -4.31 2.74 8.91
CA GLY A 1072 -4.18 2.03 10.20
C GLY A 1072 -4.97 2.67 11.37
N THR A 1073 -6.13 3.28 11.12
CA THR A 1073 -6.99 3.96 12.09
C THR A 1073 -8.46 3.66 11.80
N THR A 1074 -9.38 4.19 12.62
CA THR A 1074 -10.83 4.17 12.41
C THR A 1074 -11.32 5.41 11.67
N SER A 1075 -12.43 5.29 10.93
CA SER A 1075 -13.01 6.34 10.08
C SER A 1075 -13.60 7.52 10.85
N ASP A 1076 -13.92 7.36 12.13
CA ASP A 1076 -14.41 8.43 13.02
C ASP A 1076 -13.31 9.44 13.43
N ARG A 1077 -12.08 9.27 12.92
CA ARG A 1077 -10.92 10.13 13.23
C ARG A 1077 -10.39 10.90 12.00
N PRO A 1078 -11.19 11.76 11.35
CA PRO A 1078 -10.80 12.44 10.11
C PRO A 1078 -9.54 13.31 10.25
N LYS A 1079 -9.34 13.95 11.41
CA LYS A 1079 -8.12 14.74 11.69
C LYS A 1079 -6.85 13.87 11.74
N THR A 1080 -6.98 12.63 12.21
CA THR A 1080 -5.85 11.68 12.24
C THR A 1080 -5.54 11.19 10.83
N ILE A 1081 -6.57 10.91 10.04
CA ILE A 1081 -6.43 10.51 8.63
C ILE A 1081 -5.76 11.62 7.82
N CYS A 1082 -6.19 12.88 7.98
CA CYS A 1082 -5.53 14.04 7.38
C CYS A 1082 -4.02 14.10 7.69
N LYS A 1083 -3.63 13.94 8.96
CA LYS A 1083 -2.20 13.90 9.36
C LYS A 1083 -1.43 12.74 8.72
N ARG A 1084 -2.06 11.57 8.57
CA ARG A 1084 -1.44 10.39 7.93
C ARG A 1084 -1.29 10.57 6.41
N LEU A 1085 -2.26 11.22 5.75
CA LEU A 1085 -2.16 11.60 4.34
C LEU A 1085 -1.08 12.67 4.09
N ILE A 1086 -0.92 13.65 4.99
CA ILE A 1086 0.20 14.59 4.95
C ILE A 1086 1.53 13.84 5.04
N LYS A 1087 1.67 12.89 5.99
CA LYS A 1087 2.87 12.05 6.12
C LYS A 1087 3.15 11.27 4.84
N ALA A 1088 2.13 10.67 4.20
CA ALA A 1088 2.26 9.96 2.94
C ALA A 1088 2.70 10.89 1.79
N ALA A 1089 2.19 12.12 1.73
CA ALA A 1089 2.63 13.11 0.75
C ALA A 1089 4.11 13.48 0.94
N TYR A 1090 4.57 13.66 2.19
CA TYR A 1090 5.98 13.88 2.50
C TYR A 1090 6.85 12.65 2.14
N ALA A 1091 6.38 11.43 2.39
CA ALA A 1091 7.10 10.21 2.08
C ALA A 1091 7.24 9.95 0.57
N SER A 1092 6.32 10.48 -0.24
CA SER A 1092 6.27 10.25 -1.69
C SER A 1092 7.57 10.59 -2.43
N ARG A 1093 7.80 10.02 -3.63
CA ARG A 1093 9.00 10.28 -4.45
C ARG A 1093 9.00 11.66 -5.14
N ALA A 1094 7.87 12.36 -5.17
CA ALA A 1094 7.75 13.70 -5.75
C ALA A 1094 8.83 14.67 -5.21
N ARG A 1095 9.47 15.42 -6.13
CA ARG A 1095 10.51 16.41 -5.79
C ARG A 1095 9.98 17.55 -4.92
N MET A 1096 8.68 17.84 -4.94
CA MET A 1096 8.05 18.81 -4.05
C MET A 1096 6.79 18.24 -3.42
N ALA A 1097 6.59 18.49 -2.12
CA ALA A 1097 5.34 18.21 -1.41
C ALA A 1097 4.76 19.50 -0.84
N ILE A 1098 3.58 19.91 -1.32
CA ILE A 1098 2.94 21.16 -0.90
C ILE A 1098 1.64 20.86 -0.17
N ILE A 1099 1.52 21.36 1.06
CA ILE A 1099 0.33 21.14 1.90
C ILE A 1099 -0.41 22.46 2.11
N PRO A 1100 -1.74 22.53 1.89
CA PRO A 1100 -2.53 23.68 2.29
C PRO A 1100 -2.43 23.94 3.79
N MET A 1101 -2.35 25.21 4.18
CA MET A 1101 -2.29 25.59 5.60
C MET A 1101 -3.50 25.07 6.40
N GLN A 1102 -4.67 24.96 5.76
CA GLN A 1102 -5.89 24.39 6.33
C GLN A 1102 -5.71 22.93 6.75
N ASP A 1103 -4.95 22.15 5.96
CA ASP A 1103 -4.70 20.73 6.23
C ASP A 1103 -3.69 20.55 7.37
N LEU A 1104 -2.67 21.42 7.45
CA LEU A 1104 -1.74 21.42 8.59
C LEU A 1104 -2.49 21.63 9.92
N LEU A 1105 -3.49 22.50 9.92
CA LEU A 1105 -4.37 22.75 11.06
C LEU A 1105 -5.52 21.72 11.20
N ALA A 1106 -5.67 20.81 10.24
CA ALA A 1106 -6.76 19.84 10.16
C ALA A 1106 -8.16 20.49 10.32
N LEU A 1107 -8.39 21.59 9.60
CA LEU A 1107 -9.65 22.33 9.57
C LEU A 1107 -10.68 21.65 8.68
N ASP A 1108 -11.97 21.86 8.98
CA ASP A 1108 -13.11 21.33 8.22
C ASP A 1108 -13.43 22.17 6.96
N GLU A 1109 -14.49 21.80 6.25
CA GLU A 1109 -14.92 22.36 4.97
C GLU A 1109 -15.20 23.87 5.00
N ARG A 1110 -15.45 24.44 6.19
CA ARG A 1110 -15.65 25.90 6.34
C ARG A 1110 -14.38 26.69 6.05
N ALA A 1111 -13.22 26.04 6.05
CA ALA A 1111 -11.94 26.63 5.70
C ALA A 1111 -11.56 26.47 4.22
N ARG A 1112 -12.42 25.85 3.40
CA ARG A 1112 -12.19 25.69 1.95
C ARG A 1112 -11.96 27.05 1.29
N MET A 1113 -10.92 27.12 0.45
CA MET A 1113 -10.54 28.39 -0.21
C MET A 1113 -11.46 28.70 -1.39
N ASN A 1114 -11.75 27.72 -2.24
CA ASN A 1114 -12.64 27.88 -3.39
C ASN A 1114 -13.50 26.63 -3.62
N THR A 1115 -14.75 26.83 -3.99
CA THR A 1115 -15.64 25.80 -4.55
C THR A 1115 -15.86 26.11 -6.04
N PRO A 1116 -15.26 25.34 -6.96
CA PRO A 1116 -15.43 25.54 -8.40
C PRO A 1116 -16.91 25.62 -8.81
N GLY A 1117 -17.22 26.47 -9.80
CA GLY A 1117 -18.60 26.67 -10.28
C GLY A 1117 -19.49 27.55 -9.42
N THR A 1118 -18.98 28.15 -8.32
CA THR A 1118 -19.74 29.06 -7.45
C THR A 1118 -19.20 30.49 -7.48
N VAL A 1119 -20.03 31.48 -7.12
CA VAL A 1119 -19.68 32.91 -7.12
C VAL A 1119 -20.07 33.56 -5.78
N GLY A 1120 -19.22 34.43 -5.24
CA GLY A 1120 -19.52 35.27 -4.08
C GLY A 1120 -19.22 34.69 -2.70
N ILE A 1121 -18.95 33.38 -2.60
CA ILE A 1121 -18.64 32.70 -1.32
C ILE A 1121 -17.15 32.34 -1.16
N ASN A 1122 -16.36 32.45 -2.24
CA ASN A 1122 -14.99 31.95 -2.33
C ASN A 1122 -13.93 32.98 -1.91
N TRP A 1123 -12.71 32.50 -1.66
CA TRP A 1123 -11.48 33.27 -1.40
C TRP A 1123 -11.46 34.03 -0.06
N ARG A 1124 -12.49 33.85 0.77
CA ARG A 1124 -12.67 34.62 2.00
C ARG A 1124 -11.94 34.04 3.21
N TRP A 1125 -11.45 32.80 3.14
CA TRP A 1125 -10.85 32.16 4.31
C TRP A 1125 -9.60 32.91 4.79
N SER A 1126 -9.53 33.12 6.10
CA SER A 1126 -8.42 33.79 6.78
C SER A 1126 -7.95 33.00 7.99
N LEU A 1127 -6.63 32.93 8.14
CA LEU A 1127 -5.93 32.29 9.24
C LEU A 1127 -6.11 33.10 10.53
N LYS A 1128 -6.34 32.41 11.65
CA LYS A 1128 -6.45 33.06 12.96
C LYS A 1128 -5.06 33.41 13.50
N LYS A 1129 -4.97 34.48 14.30
CA LYS A 1129 -3.71 35.02 14.85
C LYS A 1129 -2.95 34.04 15.75
N ASP A 1130 -3.65 33.08 16.33
CA ASP A 1130 -3.17 32.09 17.29
C ASP A 1130 -2.79 30.73 16.68
N TYR A 1131 -2.71 30.62 15.34
CA TYR A 1131 -2.38 29.36 14.65
C TYR A 1131 -1.08 28.68 15.13
N LEU A 1132 -0.10 29.46 15.63
CA LEU A 1132 1.15 28.95 16.18
C LEU A 1132 1.00 28.28 17.56
N LEU A 1133 -0.16 28.41 18.22
CA LEU A 1133 -0.48 27.61 19.41
C LEU A 1133 -0.94 26.19 19.03
N GLU A 1134 -1.43 26.01 17.81
CA GLU A 1134 -1.94 24.73 17.30
C GLU A 1134 -0.88 23.96 16.49
N LEU A 1135 0.08 24.67 15.89
CA LEU A 1135 1.16 24.10 15.07
C LEU A 1135 2.51 24.17 15.76
N ASP A 1136 3.16 23.00 15.86
CA ASP A 1136 4.54 22.88 16.32
C ASP A 1136 5.49 22.77 15.10
N PRO A 1137 6.30 23.80 14.80
CA PRO A 1137 7.23 23.78 13.66
C PRO A 1137 8.24 22.62 13.76
N LYS A 1138 8.59 22.16 14.97
CA LYS A 1138 9.53 21.04 15.14
C LYS A 1138 8.97 19.73 14.58
N LYS A 1139 7.65 19.52 14.63
CA LYS A 1139 7.01 18.33 14.06
C LYS A 1139 7.07 18.32 12.54
N LEU A 1140 6.85 19.47 11.90
CA LEU A 1140 6.98 19.61 10.45
C LEU A 1140 8.44 19.45 10.02
N LYS A 1141 9.38 20.05 10.77
CA LYS A 1141 10.81 19.88 10.53
C LYS A 1141 11.24 18.43 10.65
N ALA A 1142 10.70 17.68 11.61
CA ALA A 1142 10.97 16.24 11.75
C ALA A 1142 10.51 15.45 10.50
N LEU A 1143 9.40 15.83 9.87
CA LEU A 1143 8.98 15.22 8.59
C LEU A 1143 9.95 15.58 7.45
N CYS A 1144 10.39 16.83 7.36
CA CYS A 1144 11.37 17.24 6.35
C CYS A 1144 12.69 16.47 6.51
N VAL A 1145 13.23 16.40 7.73
CA VAL A 1145 14.47 15.66 8.02
C VAL A 1145 14.30 14.17 7.70
N ARG A 1146 13.19 13.56 8.12
CA ARG A 1146 12.93 12.13 7.90
C ARG A 1146 12.85 11.76 6.40
N TYR A 1147 12.23 12.61 5.59
CA TYR A 1147 11.98 12.33 4.17
C TYR A 1147 12.89 13.11 3.22
N HIS A 1148 13.98 13.65 3.76
CA HIS A 1148 15.01 14.42 3.05
C HIS A 1148 14.45 15.59 2.22
N ARG A 1149 13.58 16.41 2.80
CA ARG A 1149 12.94 17.58 2.16
C ARG A 1149 13.51 18.91 2.64
#